data_AF-A0A1V5LMK4-F1
#
_entry.id   AF-A0A1V5LMK4-F1
#
_cell.length_a   1.000
_cell.length_b   1.000
_cell.length_c   1.000
_cell.angle_alpha   90.00
_cell.angle_beta   90.00
_cell.angle_gamma   90.00
#
_symmetry.space_group_name_H-M   'P 1'
#
loop_
_entity.id
_entity.type
_entity.pdbx_description
1 polymer ?
#
loop_
_entity_poly.entity_id
_entity_poly.type
_entity_poly.pdbx_seq_one_letter_code
_entity_poly.pdbx_strand_id
1 'polypeptide(L)'
;MAYLVFLEEFSKLSAANFEKLKADCARLSTPEFNAIPGFTIDDEVGNHYFYFGPSFPYPDKKFLSADGTVFVSHDPGVHPTDPHRKGQLAMTTLDYAYTLCSFKLTAGNYLFSQDAAPFADFFSDYDAVGVITARGGTVVEDATLDFLKIVDSGQGPQPLAIDLLDDPAQLDASAWRTVLRLPAQGGRTVSGQVNGPTKFRDYFSLWHYYPDNPSAIYVTNGPVIERWCFTGPRDYGGDNNGWFVWQNLRWALRGNVSSPAGLKEVAVYDGPRLYRRFLPGGKTTFEFTLDLTHDQQHNFVLVVTDTQGRKAVSGEQWDRHHFCEEVMCSDRNNQLSYGWVTRVDGTGVMLGGNQSLGTPLKRIASEISPAGTFKNDALLGAPAFDGGAGGEPVVIDITNARQPARPAITPTVNESKRLMHNGDVQIGEGTRAHAFTDNVPVYNVWHTLWRTQPATDYTVTRRNHFFQIDPDSPLPVFLWQIDIAMLADLTTQGFNIAMLRSGDDRLWTVRDGTGRQVSGAWEETPRSQSRYLTAPFDAGAYGAFLDSPLGGGAIFSLSDGLHASLGLPKRNHLYLFLTPEAAPRKAGEKKRVELLLLGVPRITDGTAHLPAATSEVVDRFYRDFGLDGGPTGYTVKTDTGTVTSRRYILAIDGAVEGFSGTITGKLISSLPIAVDGLNDRWSSFLYDRGLKKSRPLGTFEGRAWATVILGNGKDLFIGQPVTADNPNLFIQLTQSGEMAWSLEVHNPTDAPITTRLRVNPRFEPLKDKPVGTEPLTVPAGSSAYRVL
;
A
#
# COMPACT_ATOMS: atom_id res chain seq x y z
N MET A 1 -3.58 -4.66 -37.15
CA MET A 1 -2.65 -5.74 -36.81
C MET A 1 -3.30 -6.57 -35.72
N ALA A 2 -3.32 -7.89 -35.89
CA ALA A 2 -3.80 -8.85 -34.90
C ALA A 2 -2.61 -9.56 -34.23
N TYR A 3 -2.86 -10.26 -33.12
CA TYR A 3 -1.88 -11.16 -32.53
C TYR A 3 -2.60 -12.36 -31.91
N LEU A 4 -1.86 -13.45 -31.76
CA LEU A 4 -2.31 -14.66 -31.06
C LEU A 4 -1.18 -15.17 -30.18
N VAL A 5 -1.51 -15.46 -28.93
CA VAL A 5 -0.60 -16.12 -27.98
C VAL A 5 -0.96 -17.60 -27.92
N PHE A 6 0.04 -18.45 -28.09
CA PHE A 6 -0.10 -19.90 -27.90
C PHE A 6 0.30 -20.23 -26.46
N LEU A 7 -0.56 -20.94 -25.75
CA LEU A 7 -0.33 -21.39 -24.38
C LEU A 7 -0.43 -22.91 -24.35
N GLU A 8 0.65 -23.58 -24.75
CA GLU A 8 0.71 -25.05 -24.72
C GLU A 8 0.68 -25.58 -23.28
N GLU A 9 0.04 -26.73 -23.05
CA GLU A 9 0.07 -27.40 -21.75
C GLU A 9 1.47 -27.97 -21.48
N PHE A 10 2.17 -27.46 -20.47
CA PHE A 10 3.57 -27.80 -20.22
C PHE A 10 3.79 -29.30 -19.98
N SER A 11 2.86 -29.98 -19.31
CA SER A 11 2.90 -31.41 -19.04
C SER A 11 3.01 -32.29 -20.32
N LYS A 12 2.63 -31.73 -21.47
CA LYS A 12 2.65 -32.37 -22.80
C LYS A 12 3.70 -31.74 -23.73
N LEU A 13 4.40 -30.70 -23.28
CA LEU A 13 5.34 -29.92 -24.08
C LEU A 13 6.77 -30.36 -23.80
N SER A 14 7.46 -30.91 -24.80
CA SER A 14 8.90 -31.15 -24.71
C SER A 14 9.71 -29.90 -25.10
N ALA A 15 10.95 -29.80 -24.62
CA ALA A 15 11.87 -28.72 -25.00
C ALA A 15 12.04 -28.59 -26.53
N ALA A 16 12.12 -29.72 -27.25
CA ALA A 16 12.21 -29.73 -28.71
C ALA A 16 10.94 -29.18 -29.38
N ASN A 17 9.76 -29.53 -28.86
CA ASN A 17 8.48 -29.01 -29.36
C ASN A 17 8.32 -27.53 -29.05
N PHE A 18 8.82 -27.04 -27.91
CA PHE A 18 8.78 -25.63 -27.58
C PHE A 18 9.68 -24.79 -28.51
N GLU A 19 10.90 -25.25 -28.80
CA GLU A 19 11.76 -24.58 -29.79
C GLU A 19 11.16 -24.61 -31.20
N LYS A 20 10.48 -25.70 -31.57
CA LYS A 20 9.69 -25.75 -32.80
C LYS A 20 8.56 -24.71 -32.79
N LEU A 21 7.78 -24.60 -31.71
CA LEU A 21 6.72 -23.60 -31.56
C LEU A 21 7.26 -22.18 -31.71
N LYS A 22 8.40 -21.87 -31.09
CA LYS A 22 9.08 -20.56 -31.22
C LYS A 22 9.47 -20.28 -32.67
N ALA A 23 10.06 -21.25 -33.35
CA ALA A 23 10.42 -21.12 -34.77
C ALA A 23 9.20 -20.92 -35.67
N ASP A 24 8.11 -21.66 -35.43
CA ASP A 24 6.86 -21.54 -36.17
C ASP A 24 6.19 -20.19 -35.94
N CYS A 25 6.12 -19.71 -34.69
CA CYS A 25 5.59 -18.39 -34.36
C CYS A 25 6.40 -17.27 -35.03
N ALA A 26 7.74 -17.37 -35.03
CA ALA A 26 8.60 -16.41 -35.70
C ALA A 26 8.37 -16.40 -37.23
N ARG A 27 8.23 -17.57 -37.84
CA ARG A 27 7.97 -17.75 -39.28
C ARG A 27 6.60 -17.25 -39.71
N LEU A 28 5.58 -17.43 -38.86
CA LEU A 28 4.19 -17.05 -39.16
C LEU A 28 3.87 -15.59 -38.85
N SER A 29 4.73 -14.88 -38.11
CA SER A 29 4.55 -13.46 -37.81
C SER A 29 4.80 -12.59 -39.05
N THR A 30 3.85 -11.70 -39.36
CA THR A 30 3.87 -10.70 -40.44
C THR A 30 3.63 -9.27 -39.91
N PRO A 31 3.76 -8.22 -40.73
CA PRO A 31 3.37 -6.86 -40.33
C PRO A 31 1.87 -6.68 -40.00
N GLU A 32 1.02 -7.65 -40.33
CA GLU A 32 -0.42 -7.63 -40.05
C GLU A 32 -0.79 -8.55 -38.88
N PHE A 33 0.06 -9.52 -38.53
CA PHE A 33 -0.21 -10.56 -37.55
C PHE A 33 1.05 -10.95 -36.75
N ASN A 34 0.99 -11.03 -35.42
CA ASN A 34 2.10 -11.55 -34.62
C ASN A 34 1.66 -12.83 -33.88
N ALA A 35 2.36 -13.94 -34.14
CA ALA A 35 2.22 -15.18 -33.38
C ALA A 35 3.26 -15.20 -32.24
N ILE A 36 2.82 -15.55 -31.03
CA ILE A 36 3.63 -15.44 -29.81
C ILE A 36 3.63 -16.80 -29.10
N PRO A 37 4.81 -17.42 -28.90
CA PRO A 37 4.91 -18.71 -28.24
C PRO A 37 4.81 -18.57 -26.73
N GLY A 38 4.29 -19.61 -26.07
CA GLY A 38 4.09 -19.65 -24.63
C GLY A 38 3.61 -21.01 -24.14
N PHE A 39 3.45 -21.14 -22.83
CA PHE A 39 2.90 -22.33 -22.18
C PHE A 39 2.21 -21.98 -20.85
N THR A 40 1.34 -22.87 -20.39
CA THR A 40 0.84 -22.91 -19.01
C THR A 40 1.52 -24.03 -18.24
N ILE A 41 1.81 -23.81 -16.96
CA ILE A 41 2.42 -24.80 -16.07
C ILE A 41 1.81 -24.67 -14.68
N ASP A 42 1.61 -25.80 -14.02
CA ASP A 42 1.15 -25.85 -12.64
C ASP A 42 2.34 -26.09 -11.69
N ASP A 43 2.16 -25.86 -10.40
CA ASP A 43 3.14 -26.25 -9.38
C ASP A 43 2.71 -27.43 -8.50
N GLU A 44 3.61 -27.86 -7.62
CA GLU A 44 3.42 -29.01 -6.73
C GLU A 44 2.29 -28.87 -5.71
N VAL A 45 1.70 -27.68 -5.56
CA VAL A 45 0.54 -27.46 -4.68
C VAL A 45 -0.75 -27.17 -5.44
N GLY A 46 -0.68 -27.03 -6.77
CA GLY A 46 -1.81 -26.83 -7.68
C GLY A 46 -2.10 -25.37 -8.01
N ASN A 47 -1.10 -24.48 -7.94
CA ASN A 47 -1.26 -23.14 -8.49
C ASN A 47 -0.99 -23.12 -10.00
N HIS A 48 -1.67 -22.24 -10.74
CA HIS A 48 -1.63 -22.20 -12.20
C HIS A 48 -0.91 -20.95 -12.72
N TYR A 49 0.09 -21.16 -13.57
CA TYR A 49 0.91 -20.09 -14.15
C TYR A 49 0.85 -20.11 -15.68
N PHE A 50 1.10 -18.96 -16.29
CA PHE A 50 1.35 -18.83 -17.72
C PHE A 50 2.63 -18.04 -17.98
N TYR A 51 3.32 -18.40 -19.06
CA TYR A 51 4.51 -17.71 -19.53
C TYR A 51 4.47 -17.61 -21.06
N PHE A 52 4.70 -16.42 -21.61
CA PHE A 52 4.78 -16.25 -23.06
C PHE A 52 5.69 -15.10 -23.47
N GLY A 53 6.21 -15.17 -24.70
CA GLY A 53 7.21 -14.25 -25.22
C GLY A 53 8.14 -14.97 -26.19
N PRO A 54 8.83 -14.27 -27.10
CA PRO A 54 9.59 -14.93 -28.16
C PRO A 54 10.96 -15.48 -27.72
N SER A 55 11.52 -15.02 -26.60
CA SER A 55 12.94 -15.22 -26.27
C SER A 55 13.23 -16.10 -25.05
N PHE A 56 12.22 -16.51 -24.30
CA PHE A 56 12.46 -17.23 -23.04
C PHE A 56 12.79 -18.73 -23.27
N PRO A 57 13.61 -19.34 -22.39
CA PRO A 57 14.03 -20.73 -22.50
C PRO A 57 12.96 -21.69 -21.96
N TYR A 58 13.10 -22.97 -22.27
CA TYR A 58 12.35 -24.03 -21.58
C TYR A 58 12.87 -24.18 -20.13
N PRO A 59 12.03 -24.43 -19.11
CA PRO A 59 12.47 -24.61 -17.73
C PRO A 59 13.50 -25.72 -17.55
N ASP A 60 14.57 -25.44 -16.79
CA ASP A 60 15.55 -26.44 -16.41
C ASP A 60 14.95 -27.51 -15.49
N LYS A 61 15.46 -28.75 -15.58
CA LYS A 61 15.01 -29.88 -14.74
C LYS A 61 15.03 -29.60 -13.23
N LYS A 62 15.90 -28.70 -12.75
CA LYS A 62 15.99 -28.32 -11.33
C LYS A 62 14.75 -27.59 -10.80
N PHE A 63 13.93 -27.00 -11.68
CA PHE A 63 12.68 -26.36 -11.28
C PHE A 63 11.50 -27.30 -11.34
N LEU A 64 11.69 -28.52 -11.86
CA LEU A 64 10.60 -29.41 -12.21
C LEU A 64 10.54 -30.63 -11.30
N SER A 65 9.35 -31.19 -11.17
CA SER A 65 9.14 -32.51 -10.56
C SER A 65 9.96 -33.60 -11.26
N ALA A 66 10.11 -34.76 -10.61
CA ALA A 66 10.92 -35.86 -11.15
C ALA A 66 10.46 -36.35 -12.53
N ASP A 67 9.16 -36.25 -12.81
CA ASP A 67 8.55 -36.56 -14.11
C ASP A 67 8.59 -35.38 -15.10
N GLY A 68 9.02 -34.19 -14.66
CA GLY A 68 9.22 -33.01 -15.49
C GLY A 68 7.96 -32.22 -15.81
N THR A 69 6.87 -32.40 -15.05
CA THR A 69 5.53 -31.90 -15.43
C THR A 69 5.07 -30.62 -14.73
N VAL A 70 5.56 -30.36 -13.52
CA VAL A 70 5.13 -29.21 -12.70
C VAL A 70 6.32 -28.51 -12.04
N PHE A 71 6.14 -27.25 -11.66
CA PHE A 71 7.12 -26.56 -10.83
C PHE A 71 7.17 -27.13 -9.41
N VAL A 72 8.38 -27.20 -8.84
CA VAL A 72 8.63 -27.61 -7.47
C VAL A 72 9.49 -26.58 -6.76
N SER A 73 9.37 -26.53 -5.43
CA SER A 73 10.22 -25.68 -4.59
C SER A 73 11.71 -25.89 -4.93
N HIS A 74 12.42 -24.78 -5.11
CA HIS A 74 13.86 -24.76 -5.37
C HIS A 74 14.48 -23.44 -4.89
N ASP A 75 15.22 -23.48 -3.77
CA ASP A 75 16.00 -22.37 -3.23
C ASP A 75 17.37 -22.84 -2.69
N PRO A 76 18.42 -22.86 -3.54
CA PRO A 76 19.76 -23.22 -3.11
C PRO A 76 20.45 -22.11 -2.30
N GLY A 77 19.91 -20.88 -2.28
CA GLY A 77 20.48 -19.75 -1.55
C GLY A 77 20.21 -19.85 -0.04
N VAL A 78 18.98 -20.21 0.33
CA VAL A 78 18.57 -20.38 1.73
C VAL A 78 18.85 -21.80 2.25
N HIS A 79 18.70 -22.81 1.39
CA HIS A 79 18.89 -24.21 1.76
C HIS A 79 19.90 -24.91 0.83
N PRO A 80 21.20 -24.58 0.92
CA PRO A 80 22.21 -25.15 0.02
C PRO A 80 22.36 -26.67 0.13
N THR A 81 22.02 -27.26 1.28
CA THR A 81 22.07 -28.71 1.53
C THR A 81 20.77 -29.44 1.21
N ASP A 82 19.67 -28.72 1.02
CA ASP A 82 18.36 -29.26 0.61
C ASP A 82 17.59 -28.21 -0.22
N PRO A 83 18.01 -27.94 -1.47
CA PRO A 83 17.41 -26.87 -2.28
C PRO A 83 15.93 -27.10 -2.57
N HIS A 84 15.47 -28.36 -2.55
CA HIS A 84 14.10 -28.75 -2.85
C HIS A 84 13.18 -28.80 -1.62
N ARG A 85 13.60 -28.17 -0.53
CA ARG A 85 12.76 -28.07 0.66
C ARG A 85 11.45 -27.37 0.31
N LYS A 86 10.34 -28.03 0.65
CA LYS A 86 8.98 -27.52 0.41
C LYS A 86 8.74 -26.13 0.99
N GLY A 87 7.93 -25.34 0.29
CA GLY A 87 7.57 -23.99 0.70
C GLY A 87 8.37 -22.89 0.03
N GLN A 88 9.12 -23.16 -1.05
CA GLN A 88 9.99 -22.17 -1.71
C GLN A 88 9.56 -21.89 -3.17
N LEU A 89 8.26 -22.01 -3.45
CA LEU A 89 7.73 -21.90 -4.82
C LEU A 89 7.95 -20.51 -5.43
N ALA A 90 7.87 -19.43 -4.63
CA ALA A 90 8.13 -18.09 -5.16
C ALA A 90 9.59 -17.93 -5.64
N MET A 91 10.56 -18.58 -5.00
CA MET A 91 11.94 -18.56 -5.53
C MET A 91 12.07 -19.27 -6.86
N THR A 92 11.27 -20.30 -7.09
CA THR A 92 11.26 -21.03 -8.37
C THR A 92 10.73 -20.14 -9.48
N THR A 93 9.62 -19.46 -9.22
CA THR A 93 9.03 -18.51 -10.18
C THR A 93 9.95 -17.30 -10.41
N LEU A 94 10.55 -16.74 -9.37
CA LEU A 94 11.49 -15.64 -9.46
C LEU A 94 12.74 -16.02 -10.23
N ASP A 95 13.38 -17.16 -9.92
CA ASP A 95 14.59 -17.57 -10.62
C ASP A 95 14.33 -17.82 -12.11
N TYR A 96 13.18 -18.42 -12.43
CA TYR A 96 12.82 -18.65 -13.81
C TYR A 96 12.50 -17.35 -14.56
N ALA A 97 11.60 -16.52 -14.04
CA ALA A 97 11.13 -15.31 -14.72
C ALA A 97 12.15 -14.15 -14.67
N TYR A 98 12.77 -13.93 -13.52
CA TYR A 98 13.72 -12.83 -13.31
C TYR A 98 15.16 -13.25 -13.56
N THR A 99 15.70 -14.19 -12.77
CA THR A 99 17.14 -14.49 -12.80
C THR A 99 17.59 -15.02 -14.16
N LEU A 100 16.81 -15.92 -14.78
CA LEU A 100 17.16 -16.55 -16.05
C LEU A 100 16.69 -15.76 -17.28
N CYS A 101 15.53 -15.10 -17.20
CA CYS A 101 14.95 -14.42 -18.36
C CYS A 101 15.08 -12.88 -18.30
N SER A 102 15.53 -12.31 -17.19
CA SER A 102 15.54 -10.85 -16.95
C SER A 102 14.17 -10.20 -17.18
N PHE A 103 13.08 -10.92 -16.86
CA PHE A 103 11.70 -10.56 -17.19
C PHE A 103 11.48 -10.22 -18.68
N LYS A 104 12.28 -10.75 -19.61
CA LYS A 104 12.06 -10.60 -21.06
C LYS A 104 11.01 -11.60 -21.58
N LEU A 105 9.88 -11.64 -20.88
CA LEU A 105 8.69 -12.42 -21.14
C LEU A 105 7.53 -11.81 -20.37
N THR A 106 6.31 -12.21 -20.71
CA THR A 106 5.13 -12.00 -19.87
C THR A 106 4.88 -13.25 -19.04
N ALA A 107 4.71 -13.06 -17.72
CA ALA A 107 4.50 -14.09 -16.73
C ALA A 107 3.30 -13.74 -15.86
N GLY A 108 2.47 -14.71 -15.51
CA GLY A 108 1.27 -14.45 -14.73
C GLY A 108 0.56 -15.66 -14.18
N ASN A 109 -0.49 -15.38 -13.41
CA ASN A 109 -1.39 -16.36 -12.83
C ASN A 109 -2.82 -16.18 -13.36
N TYR A 110 -3.58 -17.27 -13.36
CA TYR A 110 -4.96 -17.38 -13.84
C TYR A 110 -5.66 -18.51 -13.08
N LEU A 111 -6.99 -18.55 -13.06
CA LEU A 111 -7.75 -19.52 -12.25
C LEU A 111 -7.49 -19.35 -10.74
N PHE A 112 -7.46 -18.09 -10.29
CA PHE A 112 -7.19 -17.70 -8.89
C PHE A 112 -8.05 -18.45 -7.86
N SER A 113 -9.31 -18.73 -8.21
CA SER A 113 -10.25 -19.47 -7.37
C SER A 113 -9.93 -20.96 -7.22
N GLN A 114 -9.06 -21.50 -8.08
CA GLN A 114 -8.62 -22.90 -8.08
C GLN A 114 -7.22 -23.08 -7.49
N ASP A 115 -6.48 -21.99 -7.31
CA ASP A 115 -5.15 -21.98 -6.74
C ASP A 115 -5.14 -22.31 -5.25
N ALA A 116 -4.08 -22.98 -4.78
CA ALA A 116 -3.90 -23.31 -3.37
C ALA A 116 -3.46 -22.10 -2.52
N ALA A 117 -2.83 -21.12 -3.16
CA ALA A 117 -2.46 -19.84 -2.59
C ALA A 117 -3.48 -18.76 -2.99
N PRO A 118 -4.03 -17.95 -2.05
CA PRO A 118 -4.83 -16.77 -2.42
C PRO A 118 -3.99 -15.67 -3.07
N PHE A 119 -3.67 -15.81 -4.36
CA PHE A 119 -2.85 -14.86 -5.15
C PHE A 119 -3.35 -13.41 -5.12
N ALA A 120 -4.66 -13.18 -5.11
CA ALA A 120 -5.22 -11.83 -4.95
C ALA A 120 -4.73 -11.15 -3.67
N ASP A 121 -4.48 -11.99 -2.65
CA ASP A 121 -4.00 -11.62 -1.33
C ASP A 121 -2.51 -11.93 -1.18
N PHE A 122 -1.77 -12.27 -2.25
CA PHE A 122 -0.34 -12.57 -2.22
C PHE A 122 0.49 -11.90 -3.31
N PHE A 123 1.80 -12.03 -3.11
CA PHE A 123 2.83 -11.61 -4.02
C PHE A 123 3.28 -12.81 -4.85
N SER A 124 3.41 -12.62 -6.16
CA SER A 124 3.98 -13.58 -7.10
C SER A 124 4.75 -12.81 -8.17
N ASP A 125 5.78 -13.45 -8.72
CA ASP A 125 6.73 -12.90 -9.70
C ASP A 125 6.12 -12.79 -11.11
N TYR A 126 4.97 -12.15 -11.20
CA TYR A 126 4.24 -11.91 -12.44
C TYR A 126 4.31 -10.46 -12.88
N ASP A 127 4.09 -10.20 -14.16
CA ASP A 127 3.81 -8.87 -14.70
C ASP A 127 2.40 -8.77 -15.31
N ALA A 128 1.65 -9.88 -15.32
CA ALA A 128 0.30 -9.97 -15.86
C ALA A 128 -0.62 -10.88 -15.03
N VAL A 129 -1.94 -10.70 -15.19
CA VAL A 129 -2.97 -11.54 -14.54
C VAL A 129 -4.09 -11.90 -15.51
N GLY A 130 -4.58 -13.12 -15.42
CA GLY A 130 -5.80 -13.57 -16.11
C GLY A 130 -7.05 -12.98 -15.43
N VAL A 131 -7.44 -11.76 -15.80
CA VAL A 131 -8.64 -11.11 -15.27
C VAL A 131 -9.91 -11.85 -15.69
N ILE A 132 -9.92 -12.34 -16.92
CA ILE A 132 -10.98 -13.20 -17.43
C ILE A 132 -10.34 -14.49 -17.90
N THR A 133 -10.83 -15.62 -17.39
CA THR A 133 -10.47 -16.93 -17.92
C THR A 133 -11.70 -17.60 -18.52
N ALA A 134 -11.57 -18.08 -19.74
CA ALA A 134 -12.57 -18.85 -20.46
C ALA A 134 -12.00 -20.21 -20.90
N ARG A 135 -12.90 -21.15 -21.21
CA ARG A 135 -12.58 -22.43 -21.84
C ARG A 135 -13.55 -22.66 -22.97
N GLY A 136 -13.03 -22.78 -24.20
CA GLY A 136 -13.84 -22.92 -25.41
C GLY A 136 -14.88 -21.80 -25.58
N GLY A 137 -14.51 -20.55 -25.23
CA GLY A 137 -15.40 -19.39 -25.30
C GLY A 137 -16.33 -19.18 -24.09
N THR A 138 -16.39 -20.14 -23.16
CA THR A 138 -17.22 -20.02 -21.95
C THR A 138 -16.37 -19.50 -20.79
N VAL A 139 -16.75 -18.36 -20.20
CA VAL A 139 -16.07 -17.82 -19.01
C VAL A 139 -16.18 -18.81 -17.85
N VAL A 140 -15.03 -19.23 -17.33
CA VAL A 140 -14.90 -20.08 -16.13
C VAL A 140 -14.50 -19.27 -14.90
N GLU A 141 -13.91 -18.08 -15.09
CA GLU A 141 -13.55 -17.16 -14.01
C GLU A 141 -13.61 -15.70 -14.46
N ASP A 142 -14.23 -14.84 -13.64
CA ASP A 142 -14.15 -13.37 -13.71
C ASP A 142 -13.44 -12.88 -12.44
N ALA A 143 -12.13 -12.70 -12.54
CA ALA A 143 -11.24 -12.28 -11.45
C ALA A 143 -11.11 -10.74 -11.37
N THR A 144 -12.07 -9.98 -11.92
CA THR A 144 -12.02 -8.51 -11.89
C THR A 144 -11.88 -7.97 -10.47
N LEU A 145 -12.57 -8.53 -9.49
CA LEU A 145 -12.46 -8.08 -8.09
C LEU A 145 -11.07 -8.31 -7.52
N ASP A 146 -10.46 -9.46 -7.83
CA ASP A 146 -9.12 -9.80 -7.37
C ASP A 146 -8.06 -8.94 -8.05
N PHE A 147 -8.22 -8.65 -9.35
CA PHE A 147 -7.42 -7.67 -10.06
C PHE A 147 -7.47 -6.28 -9.39
N LEU A 148 -8.65 -5.82 -8.99
CA LEU A 148 -8.81 -4.55 -8.27
C LEU A 148 -8.08 -4.54 -6.92
N LYS A 149 -8.07 -5.66 -6.17
CA LYS A 149 -7.27 -5.78 -4.93
C LYS A 149 -5.77 -5.76 -5.20
N ILE A 150 -5.33 -6.46 -6.25
CA ILE A 150 -3.91 -6.51 -6.63
C ILE A 150 -3.41 -5.10 -7.01
N VAL A 151 -4.20 -4.37 -7.79
CA VAL A 151 -3.97 -2.96 -8.14
C VAL A 151 -3.94 -2.07 -6.90
N ASP A 152 -4.88 -2.24 -5.97
CA ASP A 152 -4.90 -1.51 -4.70
C ASP A 152 -3.62 -1.72 -3.86
N SER A 153 -3.01 -2.90 -3.95
CA SER A 153 -1.72 -3.20 -3.31
C SER A 153 -0.48 -2.62 -4.04
N GLY A 154 -0.65 -2.03 -5.22
CA GLY A 154 0.40 -1.30 -5.94
C GLY A 154 1.21 -2.13 -6.91
N GLN A 155 0.75 -3.35 -7.20
CA GLN A 155 1.46 -4.28 -8.07
C GLN A 155 1.33 -3.95 -9.56
N GLY A 156 0.27 -3.22 -9.95
CA GLY A 156 -0.02 -2.79 -11.31
C GLY A 156 0.22 -3.82 -12.43
N PRO A 157 -0.29 -5.07 -12.34
CA PRO A 157 -0.09 -6.05 -13.40
C PRO A 157 -0.92 -5.73 -14.65
N GLN A 158 -0.53 -6.31 -15.78
CA GLN A 158 -1.30 -6.23 -17.01
C GLN A 158 -2.57 -7.09 -16.93
N PRO A 159 -3.76 -6.54 -17.23
CA PRO A 159 -4.96 -7.34 -17.35
C PRO A 159 -4.98 -8.13 -18.66
N LEU A 160 -5.14 -9.45 -18.58
CA LEU A 160 -5.30 -10.34 -19.72
C LEU A 160 -6.64 -11.08 -19.68
N ALA A 161 -7.20 -11.34 -20.87
CA ALA A 161 -8.22 -12.34 -21.09
C ALA A 161 -7.56 -13.58 -21.70
N ILE A 162 -7.77 -14.73 -21.06
CA ILE A 162 -7.21 -16.02 -21.45
C ILE A 162 -8.37 -16.95 -21.79
N ASP A 163 -8.40 -17.48 -23.01
CA ASP A 163 -9.36 -18.50 -23.40
C ASP A 163 -8.61 -19.78 -23.74
N LEU A 164 -8.85 -20.84 -22.96
CA LEU A 164 -8.24 -22.14 -23.13
C LEU A 164 -9.00 -22.89 -24.22
N LEU A 165 -8.32 -23.14 -25.34
CA LEU A 165 -8.90 -23.78 -26.52
C LEU A 165 -8.20 -25.11 -26.78
N ASP A 166 -8.97 -26.18 -26.93
CA ASP A 166 -8.51 -27.52 -27.29
C ASP A 166 -8.54 -27.76 -28.81
N ASP A 167 -9.30 -26.95 -29.56
CA ASP A 167 -9.42 -27.03 -31.02
C ASP A 167 -9.45 -25.60 -31.64
N PRO A 168 -8.71 -25.34 -32.75
CA PRO A 168 -8.74 -24.05 -33.43
C PRO A 168 -10.13 -23.57 -33.86
N ALA A 169 -11.08 -24.46 -34.11
CA ALA A 169 -12.47 -24.12 -34.43
C ALA A 169 -13.18 -23.40 -33.28
N GLN A 170 -12.66 -23.49 -32.05
CA GLN A 170 -13.19 -22.77 -30.89
C GLN A 170 -12.80 -21.29 -30.86
N LEU A 171 -11.85 -20.83 -31.71
CA LEU A 171 -11.47 -19.42 -31.81
C LEU A 171 -12.69 -18.52 -32.13
N ASP A 172 -13.61 -19.00 -32.97
CA ASP A 172 -14.82 -18.26 -33.35
C ASP A 172 -15.80 -18.08 -32.17
N ALA A 173 -15.74 -18.96 -31.17
CA ALA A 173 -16.56 -18.87 -29.96
C ALA A 173 -15.93 -17.95 -28.89
N SER A 174 -14.66 -17.59 -29.03
CA SER A 174 -13.95 -16.74 -28.08
C SER A 174 -14.44 -15.29 -28.18
N ALA A 175 -15.23 -14.87 -27.19
CA ALA A 175 -15.81 -13.53 -27.18
C ALA A 175 -14.88 -12.48 -26.55
N TRP A 176 -14.00 -12.90 -25.63
CA TRP A 176 -13.11 -12.02 -24.90
C TRP A 176 -11.77 -11.86 -25.61
N ARG A 177 -11.21 -10.65 -25.54
CA ARG A 177 -9.91 -10.32 -26.11
C ARG A 177 -9.14 -9.35 -25.25
N THR A 178 -7.83 -9.47 -25.30
CA THR A 178 -6.88 -8.48 -24.78
C THR A 178 -6.55 -7.50 -25.89
N VAL A 179 -6.76 -6.20 -25.65
CA VAL A 179 -6.45 -5.14 -26.60
C VAL A 179 -5.25 -4.36 -26.13
N LEU A 180 -4.21 -4.30 -26.96
CA LEU A 180 -2.98 -3.55 -26.72
C LEU A 180 -2.87 -2.38 -27.69
N ARG A 181 -2.78 -1.16 -27.15
CA ARG A 181 -2.68 0.11 -27.89
C ARG A 181 -1.25 0.58 -27.95
N LEU A 182 -0.62 0.42 -29.11
CA LEU A 182 0.73 0.89 -29.38
C LEU A 182 0.75 1.82 -30.60
N PRO A 183 1.67 2.80 -30.65
CA PRO A 183 1.85 3.64 -31.83
C PRO A 183 2.03 2.81 -33.12
N ALA A 184 1.48 3.30 -34.24
CA ALA A 184 1.47 2.56 -35.49
C ALA A 184 2.88 2.13 -35.94
N GLN A 185 3.84 3.06 -35.85
CA GLN A 185 5.25 2.87 -36.25
C GLN A 185 6.10 2.18 -35.17
N GLY A 186 5.53 1.80 -34.04
CA GLY A 186 6.28 1.45 -32.85
C GLY A 186 6.93 2.69 -32.21
N GLY A 187 7.96 2.49 -31.40
CA GLY A 187 8.64 3.55 -30.68
C GLY A 187 9.38 3.05 -29.44
N ARG A 188 9.96 3.99 -28.70
CA ARG A 188 10.61 3.71 -27.42
C ARG A 188 9.56 3.69 -26.30
N THR A 189 9.59 2.64 -25.51
CA THR A 189 8.88 2.48 -24.23
C THR A 189 9.89 2.69 -23.09
N VAL A 190 9.46 2.70 -21.82
CA VAL A 190 10.42 2.76 -20.70
C VAL A 190 11.32 1.52 -20.71
N SER A 191 10.75 0.37 -21.08
CA SER A 191 11.37 -0.94 -20.97
C SER A 191 12.18 -1.39 -22.20
N GLY A 192 12.03 -0.69 -23.32
CA GLY A 192 12.74 -1.01 -24.54
C GLY A 192 12.15 -0.41 -25.80
N GLN A 193 12.54 -0.94 -26.96
CA GLN A 193 12.08 -0.47 -28.27
C GLN A 193 11.08 -1.47 -28.84
N VAL A 194 9.95 -0.98 -29.36
CA VAL A 194 9.01 -1.77 -30.16
C VAL A 194 9.06 -1.29 -31.62
N ASN A 195 9.09 -2.22 -32.58
CA ASN A 195 9.14 -1.88 -34.00
C ASN A 195 7.76 -2.04 -34.63
N GLY A 196 7.35 -1.12 -35.50
CA GLY A 196 6.00 -1.14 -36.13
C GLY A 196 5.50 -2.51 -36.59
N PRO A 197 6.27 -3.29 -37.39
CA PRO A 197 5.87 -4.62 -37.88
C PRO A 197 5.82 -5.74 -36.83
N THR A 198 6.57 -5.62 -35.73
CA THR A 198 6.71 -6.67 -34.70
C THR A 198 6.25 -6.20 -33.32
N LYS A 199 5.56 -5.05 -33.23
CA LYS A 199 5.37 -4.31 -31.98
C LYS A 199 4.69 -5.10 -30.88
N PHE A 200 3.77 -6.01 -31.19
CA PHE A 200 3.13 -6.83 -30.17
C PHE A 200 4.09 -7.89 -29.66
N ARG A 201 4.77 -8.60 -30.57
CA ARG A 201 5.81 -9.56 -30.21
C ARG A 201 6.93 -8.90 -29.40
N ASP A 202 7.39 -7.73 -29.83
CA ASP A 202 8.44 -6.96 -29.15
C ASP A 202 7.97 -6.55 -27.76
N TYR A 203 6.75 -6.02 -27.62
CA TYR A 203 6.17 -5.61 -26.34
C TYR A 203 6.16 -6.75 -25.33
N PHE A 204 5.63 -7.92 -25.69
CA PHE A 204 5.59 -9.10 -24.81
C PHE A 204 6.98 -9.77 -24.59
N SER A 205 8.06 -9.17 -25.10
CA SER A 205 9.45 -9.52 -24.78
C SER A 205 10.13 -8.52 -23.85
N LEU A 206 9.45 -7.41 -23.56
CA LEU A 206 9.98 -6.39 -22.68
C LEU A 206 9.61 -6.75 -21.24
N TRP A 207 10.48 -6.34 -20.33
CA TRP A 207 10.10 -6.34 -18.92
C TRP A 207 9.08 -5.24 -18.71
N HIS A 208 7.85 -5.58 -18.32
CA HIS A 208 6.85 -4.57 -17.99
C HIS A 208 7.10 -4.03 -16.58
N TYR A 209 8.09 -3.14 -16.49
CA TYR A 209 8.39 -2.44 -15.25
C TYR A 209 7.14 -1.75 -14.73
N TYR A 210 7.12 -1.59 -13.43
CA TYR A 210 6.45 -0.45 -12.85
C TYR A 210 7.36 0.78 -12.99
N PRO A 211 6.97 1.88 -13.68
CA PRO A 211 5.63 2.25 -14.12
C PRO A 211 5.44 2.31 -15.66
N ASP A 212 5.86 1.29 -16.42
CA ASP A 212 5.71 1.28 -17.87
C ASP A 212 4.24 1.06 -18.28
N ASN A 213 3.55 2.20 -18.42
CA ASN A 213 2.34 2.45 -19.19
C ASN A 213 1.19 1.41 -19.10
N PRO A 214 0.59 1.18 -17.91
CA PRO A 214 -0.59 0.33 -17.72
C PRO A 214 -1.84 0.78 -18.51
N SER A 215 -1.77 1.93 -19.19
CA SER A 215 -2.87 2.45 -20.01
C SER A 215 -3.02 1.82 -21.39
N ALA A 216 -1.98 1.14 -21.89
CA ALA A 216 -1.97 0.61 -23.24
C ALA A 216 -2.90 -0.61 -23.40
N ILE A 217 -3.11 -1.36 -22.33
CA ILE A 217 -3.78 -2.66 -22.35
C ILE A 217 -5.14 -2.62 -21.64
N TYR A 218 -6.12 -3.35 -22.18
CA TYR A 218 -7.40 -3.60 -21.54
C TYR A 218 -8.03 -4.89 -22.08
N VAL A 219 -8.97 -5.48 -21.35
CA VAL A 219 -9.72 -6.67 -21.78
C VAL A 219 -11.14 -6.29 -22.13
N THR A 220 -11.75 -6.95 -23.11
CA THR A 220 -13.14 -6.68 -23.53
C THR A 220 -13.79 -7.85 -24.24
N ASN A 221 -15.12 -7.95 -24.16
CA ASN A 221 -15.95 -8.75 -25.07
C ASN A 221 -16.98 -7.92 -25.86
N GLY A 222 -16.83 -6.60 -25.90
CA GLY A 222 -17.73 -5.72 -26.65
C GLY A 222 -17.33 -4.23 -26.59
N PRO A 223 -17.48 -3.56 -25.43
CA PRO A 223 -17.14 -2.15 -25.27
C PRO A 223 -15.67 -1.86 -25.58
N VAL A 224 -15.38 -0.67 -26.09
CA VAL A 224 -14.04 -0.22 -26.45
C VAL A 224 -13.64 0.92 -25.53
N ILE A 225 -12.44 0.85 -24.97
CA ILE A 225 -11.81 1.96 -24.24
C ILE A 225 -10.93 2.70 -25.25
N GLU A 226 -11.39 3.86 -25.72
CA GLU A 226 -10.71 4.69 -26.72
C GLU A 226 -9.59 5.51 -26.08
N ARG A 227 -9.82 6.00 -24.85
CA ARG A 227 -8.86 6.77 -24.06
C ARG A 227 -9.00 6.45 -22.58
N TRP A 228 -7.85 6.29 -21.91
CA TRP A 228 -7.75 6.21 -20.46
C TRP A 228 -6.36 6.73 -20.07
N CYS A 229 -6.24 8.02 -19.77
CA CYS A 229 -4.94 8.68 -19.56
C CYS A 229 -5.01 9.78 -18.51
N PHE A 230 -3.88 10.11 -17.90
CA PHE A 230 -3.74 11.26 -17.01
C PHE A 230 -3.16 12.49 -17.73
N THR A 231 -3.36 13.67 -17.14
CA THR A 231 -2.72 14.93 -17.52
C THR A 231 -2.33 15.72 -16.27
N GLY A 232 -1.19 16.41 -16.31
CA GLY A 232 -0.66 17.16 -15.17
C GLY A 232 0.57 16.49 -14.56
N PRO A 233 1.20 17.13 -13.56
CA PRO A 233 2.35 16.57 -12.86
C PRO A 233 1.90 15.42 -11.98
N ARG A 234 1.90 14.19 -12.52
CA ARG A 234 1.75 12.97 -11.72
C ARG A 234 3.04 12.64 -10.95
N ASP A 235 4.18 12.99 -11.54
CA ASP A 235 5.53 12.66 -11.08
C ASP A 235 6.34 13.96 -10.87
N TYR A 236 6.06 14.73 -9.82
CA TYR A 236 6.77 15.98 -9.53
C TYR A 236 7.83 15.79 -8.44
N GLY A 237 9.04 15.40 -8.84
CA GLY A 237 10.26 15.70 -8.12
C GLY A 237 11.03 16.77 -8.89
N GLY A 238 11.28 17.96 -8.31
CA GLY A 238 11.92 19.04 -9.05
C GLY A 238 12.10 20.34 -8.25
N ASP A 239 12.43 21.44 -8.93
CA ASP A 239 12.94 22.68 -8.32
C ASP A 239 11.91 23.52 -7.53
N ASN A 240 10.68 23.03 -7.31
CA ASN A 240 9.61 23.75 -6.60
C ASN A 240 8.94 22.87 -5.51
N ASN A 241 9.75 22.40 -4.56
CA ASN A 241 9.40 21.40 -3.52
C ASN A 241 8.64 21.96 -2.31
N GLY A 242 7.59 22.76 -2.53
CA GLY A 242 6.79 23.35 -1.46
C GLY A 242 5.51 22.57 -1.13
N TRP A 243 5.16 22.50 0.16
CA TRP A 243 3.92 21.89 0.65
C TRP A 243 2.62 22.49 0.10
N PHE A 244 2.70 23.69 -0.48
CA PHE A 244 1.54 24.49 -0.85
C PHE A 244 1.61 24.98 -2.31
N VAL A 245 2.30 24.25 -3.17
CA VAL A 245 2.41 24.56 -4.60
C VAL A 245 1.24 23.90 -5.33
N TRP A 246 0.15 24.65 -5.55
CA TRP A 246 -1.09 24.06 -6.08
C TRP A 246 -0.92 23.43 -7.47
N GLN A 247 0.02 23.93 -8.29
CA GLN A 247 0.32 23.36 -9.61
C GLN A 247 0.79 21.92 -9.50
N ASN A 248 1.53 21.63 -8.44
CA ASN A 248 2.00 20.29 -8.12
C ASN A 248 0.91 19.45 -7.48
N LEU A 249 -0.14 20.04 -6.91
CA LEU A 249 -1.18 19.34 -6.15
C LEU A 249 -2.43 18.99 -6.99
N ARG A 250 -2.41 19.29 -8.30
CA ARG A 250 -3.53 19.07 -9.23
C ARG A 250 -3.11 18.17 -10.39
N TRP A 251 -3.98 17.23 -10.73
CA TRP A 251 -3.87 16.40 -11.92
C TRP A 251 -5.26 16.07 -12.46
N ALA A 252 -5.35 15.37 -13.58
CA ALA A 252 -6.64 14.98 -14.13
C ALA A 252 -6.58 13.63 -14.85
N LEU A 253 -7.71 12.92 -14.84
CA LEU A 253 -7.93 11.70 -15.61
C LEU A 253 -8.93 11.93 -16.72
N ARG A 254 -8.67 11.38 -17.90
CA ARG A 254 -9.53 11.50 -19.08
C ARG A 254 -9.90 10.12 -19.61
N GLY A 255 -11.20 9.88 -19.73
CA GLY A 255 -11.77 8.65 -20.27
C GLY A 255 -12.62 8.91 -21.51
N ASN A 256 -12.52 8.04 -22.51
CA ASN A 256 -13.43 7.98 -23.65
C ASN A 256 -13.70 6.51 -23.98
N VAL A 257 -14.97 6.14 -24.06
CA VAL A 257 -15.43 4.76 -24.27
C VAL A 257 -16.54 4.70 -25.30
N SER A 258 -16.64 3.58 -26.02
CA SER A 258 -17.66 3.36 -27.04
C SER A 258 -18.23 1.94 -26.99
N SER A 259 -19.48 1.77 -27.39
CA SER A 259 -20.07 0.44 -27.67
C SER A 259 -21.19 0.58 -28.70
N PRO A 260 -21.18 -0.20 -29.80
CA PRO A 260 -22.28 -0.22 -30.77
C PRO A 260 -23.64 -0.61 -30.16
N ALA A 261 -23.65 -1.38 -29.08
CA ALA A 261 -24.88 -1.75 -28.38
C ALA A 261 -25.47 -0.58 -27.57
N GLY A 262 -24.68 0.46 -27.31
CA GLY A 262 -25.00 1.52 -26.36
C GLY A 262 -24.44 1.22 -24.97
N LEU A 263 -24.00 2.25 -24.25
CA LEU A 263 -23.35 2.13 -22.95
C LEU A 263 -24.39 2.12 -21.82
N LYS A 264 -24.29 1.14 -20.92
CA LYS A 264 -25.13 1.04 -19.72
C LYS A 264 -24.48 1.78 -18.56
N GLU A 265 -23.19 1.50 -18.31
CA GLU A 265 -22.47 2.00 -17.15
C GLU A 265 -20.98 2.21 -17.47
N VAL A 266 -20.42 3.28 -16.91
CA VAL A 266 -18.97 3.56 -16.93
C VAL A 266 -18.53 3.83 -15.50
N ALA A 267 -17.76 2.93 -14.92
CA ALA A 267 -17.35 2.99 -13.52
C ALA A 267 -15.83 3.15 -13.41
N VAL A 268 -15.40 4.09 -12.58
CA VAL A 268 -14.01 4.25 -12.14
C VAL A 268 -13.90 3.72 -10.72
N TYR A 269 -13.07 2.73 -10.54
CA TYR A 269 -12.74 2.13 -9.25
C TYR A 269 -11.38 2.63 -8.78
N ASP A 270 -11.20 2.84 -7.48
CA ASP A 270 -9.92 3.05 -6.81
C ASP A 270 -9.64 1.81 -5.96
N GLY A 271 -8.77 0.93 -6.45
CA GLY A 271 -8.73 -0.44 -5.95
C GLY A 271 -10.12 -1.09 -6.04
N PRO A 272 -10.62 -1.80 -5.01
CA PRO A 272 -11.97 -2.36 -5.00
C PRO A 272 -13.08 -1.33 -4.73
N ARG A 273 -12.77 -0.07 -4.43
CA ARG A 273 -13.75 0.95 -4.02
C ARG A 273 -14.28 1.70 -5.24
N LEU A 274 -15.61 1.82 -5.37
CA LEU A 274 -16.20 2.66 -6.41
C LEU A 274 -15.89 4.13 -6.16
N TYR A 275 -15.24 4.80 -7.13
CA TYR A 275 -14.87 6.21 -7.04
C TYR A 275 -15.80 7.12 -7.85
N ARG A 276 -16.11 6.75 -9.09
CA ARG A 276 -17.10 7.45 -9.95
C ARG A 276 -17.94 6.45 -10.72
N ARG A 277 -19.21 6.76 -10.92
CA ARG A 277 -20.13 5.94 -11.71
C ARG A 277 -20.97 6.82 -12.62
N PHE A 278 -20.84 6.59 -13.91
CA PHE A 278 -21.62 7.30 -14.93
C PHE A 278 -22.66 6.39 -15.56
N LEU A 279 -23.85 6.94 -15.81
CA LEU A 279 -24.97 6.27 -16.49
C LEU A 279 -25.27 7.00 -17.82
N PRO A 280 -24.62 6.62 -18.94
CA PRO A 280 -24.75 7.35 -20.20
C PRO A 280 -26.12 7.24 -20.87
N GLY A 281 -27.02 6.38 -20.38
CA GLY A 281 -28.38 6.23 -20.88
C GLY A 281 -28.46 5.59 -22.27
N GLY A 282 -27.59 4.62 -22.57
CA GLY A 282 -27.59 3.90 -23.86
C GLY A 282 -26.86 4.62 -25.00
N LYS A 283 -26.22 5.77 -24.74
CA LYS A 283 -25.35 6.44 -25.73
C LYS A 283 -24.26 5.51 -26.22
N THR A 284 -23.92 5.59 -27.50
CA THR A 284 -22.88 4.73 -28.11
C THR A 284 -21.45 5.19 -27.80
N THR A 285 -21.29 6.44 -27.35
CA THR A 285 -20.01 7.00 -26.90
C THR A 285 -20.19 7.81 -25.62
N PHE A 286 -19.15 7.86 -24.79
CA PHE A 286 -19.13 8.65 -23.56
C PHE A 286 -17.71 9.13 -23.26
N GLU A 287 -17.55 10.44 -23.01
CA GLU A 287 -16.29 11.07 -22.62
C GLU A 287 -16.46 11.77 -21.27
N PHE A 288 -15.44 11.68 -20.42
CA PHE A 288 -15.40 12.36 -19.13
C PHE A 288 -13.99 12.82 -18.77
N THR A 289 -13.91 13.80 -17.88
CA THR A 289 -12.66 14.25 -17.24
C THR A 289 -12.89 14.37 -15.74
N LEU A 290 -11.98 13.78 -14.96
CA LEU A 290 -11.91 13.95 -13.51
C LEU A 290 -10.80 14.95 -13.21
N ASP A 291 -11.12 16.08 -12.58
CA ASP A 291 -10.16 17.12 -12.18
C ASP A 291 -9.82 16.92 -10.71
N LEU A 292 -8.66 16.33 -10.44
CA LEU A 292 -8.31 15.70 -9.17
C LEU A 292 -7.20 16.44 -8.43
N THR A 293 -7.03 16.06 -7.18
CA THR A 293 -5.96 16.51 -6.29
C THR A 293 -5.05 15.36 -5.89
N HIS A 294 -3.85 15.67 -5.42
CA HIS A 294 -2.98 14.70 -4.75
C HIS A 294 -3.32 14.60 -3.25
N ASP A 295 -4.60 14.38 -2.91
CA ASP A 295 -5.08 14.17 -1.53
C ASP A 295 -4.66 12.80 -0.97
N GLN A 296 -4.58 11.80 -1.85
CA GLN A 296 -4.04 10.49 -1.55
C GLN A 296 -3.53 9.79 -2.83
N GLN A 297 -2.71 8.78 -2.62
CA GLN A 297 -2.30 7.86 -3.66
C GLN A 297 -3.51 7.02 -4.08
N HIS A 298 -3.84 7.06 -5.37
CA HIS A 298 -4.97 6.37 -5.97
C HIS A 298 -4.49 5.33 -7.00
N ASN A 299 -5.30 4.30 -7.22
CA ASN A 299 -5.05 3.19 -8.13
C ASN A 299 -6.31 2.93 -8.96
N PHE A 300 -6.53 3.76 -9.98
CA PHE A 300 -7.77 3.82 -10.72
C PHE A 300 -7.88 2.80 -11.86
N VAL A 301 -8.98 2.06 -11.90
CA VAL A 301 -9.34 1.14 -12.99
C VAL A 301 -10.69 1.53 -13.58
N LEU A 302 -10.77 1.55 -14.91
CA LEU A 302 -11.99 1.82 -15.65
C LEU A 302 -12.68 0.50 -16.03
N VAL A 303 -13.93 0.34 -15.60
CA VAL A 303 -14.81 -0.78 -15.96
C VAL A 303 -16.01 -0.23 -16.73
N VAL A 304 -16.25 -0.77 -17.92
CA VAL A 304 -17.33 -0.35 -18.81
C VAL A 304 -18.29 -1.51 -19.01
N THR A 305 -19.59 -1.26 -18.90
CA THR A 305 -20.64 -2.23 -19.22
C THR A 305 -21.58 -1.66 -20.28
N ASP A 306 -21.88 -2.42 -21.34
CA ASP A 306 -22.87 -2.02 -22.33
C ASP A 306 -24.27 -2.55 -22.04
N THR A 307 -25.25 -2.14 -22.85
CA THR A 307 -26.66 -2.52 -22.71
C THR A 307 -26.93 -4.01 -22.93
N GLN A 308 -25.98 -4.75 -23.52
CA GLN A 308 -26.05 -6.21 -23.67
C GLN A 308 -25.35 -6.95 -22.52
N GLY A 309 -24.82 -6.23 -21.52
CA GLY A 309 -24.09 -6.81 -20.39
C GLY A 309 -22.65 -7.21 -20.71
N ARG A 310 -22.13 -6.83 -21.88
CA ARG A 310 -20.72 -7.03 -22.25
C ARG A 310 -19.86 -5.99 -21.53
N LYS A 311 -18.61 -6.34 -21.24
CA LYS A 311 -17.73 -5.59 -20.36
C LYS A 311 -16.39 -5.25 -21.02
N ALA A 312 -15.76 -4.19 -20.52
CA ALA A 312 -14.32 -3.93 -20.70
C ALA A 312 -13.68 -3.50 -19.37
N VAL A 313 -12.43 -3.91 -19.13
CA VAL A 313 -11.65 -3.60 -17.91
C VAL A 313 -10.27 -3.08 -18.33
N SER A 314 -9.93 -1.86 -17.94
CA SER A 314 -8.62 -1.24 -18.25
C SER A 314 -7.49 -1.75 -17.37
N GLY A 315 -6.25 -1.50 -17.77
CA GLY A 315 -5.15 -1.42 -16.81
C GLY A 315 -5.28 -0.19 -15.89
N GLU A 316 -4.43 -0.16 -14.88
CA GLU A 316 -4.41 0.86 -13.83
C GLU A 316 -4.00 2.26 -14.34
N GLN A 317 -4.56 3.30 -13.74
CA GLN A 317 -4.05 4.67 -13.74
C GLN A 317 -3.89 5.12 -12.32
N TRP A 318 -2.73 5.59 -11.95
CA TRP A 318 -2.39 5.72 -10.56
C TRP A 318 -1.76 7.06 -10.25
N ASP A 319 -1.88 7.44 -8.99
CA ASP A 319 -1.38 8.69 -8.46
C ASP A 319 -0.10 8.48 -7.64
N ARG A 320 0.68 9.54 -7.43
CA ARG A 320 1.87 9.57 -6.57
C ARG A 320 1.97 10.90 -5.83
N HIS A 321 2.54 10.85 -4.63
CA HIS A 321 2.86 12.05 -3.85
C HIS A 321 4.33 12.03 -3.42
N HIS A 322 5.17 12.92 -3.98
CA HIS A 322 6.64 12.87 -3.79
C HIS A 322 7.13 13.00 -2.34
N PHE A 323 6.37 13.65 -1.46
CA PHE A 323 6.70 13.68 -0.03
C PHE A 323 6.67 12.29 0.63
N CYS A 324 5.75 11.43 0.19
CA CYS A 324 5.55 10.11 0.77
C CYS A 324 4.73 9.26 -0.20
N GLU A 325 5.38 8.35 -0.91
CA GLU A 325 4.73 7.36 -1.76
C GLU A 325 5.12 5.94 -1.33
N GLU A 326 4.26 5.00 -1.68
CA GLU A 326 4.54 3.59 -1.49
C GLU A 326 4.23 2.81 -2.77
N VAL A 327 5.21 2.03 -3.20
CA VAL A 327 5.23 1.33 -4.47
C VAL A 327 5.63 -0.12 -4.29
N MET A 328 5.27 -0.96 -5.25
CA MET A 328 5.74 -2.33 -5.27
C MET A 328 7.12 -2.43 -5.95
N CYS A 329 8.02 -3.25 -5.40
CA CYS A 329 9.24 -3.66 -6.07
C CYS A 329 8.90 -4.38 -7.39
N SER A 330 9.83 -4.36 -8.34
CA SER A 330 9.58 -4.90 -9.67
C SER A 330 9.44 -6.42 -9.71
N ASP A 331 10.02 -7.14 -8.73
CA ASP A 331 9.77 -8.57 -8.47
C ASP A 331 8.44 -8.83 -7.75
N ARG A 332 7.74 -7.78 -7.30
CA ARG A 332 6.48 -7.82 -6.56
C ARG A 332 6.53 -8.52 -5.21
N ASN A 333 7.71 -8.75 -4.63
CA ASN A 333 7.85 -9.35 -3.30
C ASN A 333 8.01 -8.33 -2.17
N ASN A 334 8.44 -7.10 -2.50
CA ASN A 334 8.74 -6.07 -1.51
C ASN A 334 7.88 -4.84 -1.75
N GLN A 335 7.22 -4.35 -0.71
CA GLN A 335 6.72 -2.98 -0.69
C GLN A 335 7.90 -2.04 -0.43
N LEU A 336 7.95 -0.92 -1.14
CA LEU A 336 9.00 0.10 -1.06
C LEU A 336 8.35 1.45 -0.80
N SER A 337 8.82 2.19 0.20
CA SER A 337 8.46 3.60 0.36
C SER A 337 9.56 4.48 -0.21
N TYR A 338 9.14 5.58 -0.81
CA TYR A 338 10.01 6.65 -1.26
C TYR A 338 9.41 7.98 -0.84
N GLY A 339 10.25 8.91 -0.42
CA GLY A 339 9.83 10.24 -0.04
C GLY A 339 10.98 11.21 -0.13
N TRP A 340 10.66 12.47 -0.40
CA TRP A 340 11.64 13.53 -0.47
C TRP A 340 11.09 14.77 0.22
N VAL A 341 11.80 15.26 1.24
CA VAL A 341 11.47 16.51 1.93
C VAL A 341 12.68 17.45 1.91
N THR A 342 12.44 18.76 2.01
CA THR A 342 13.51 19.77 1.92
C THR A 342 13.62 20.54 3.24
N ARG A 343 14.84 20.67 3.77
CA ARG A 343 15.17 21.49 4.94
C ARG A 343 15.06 22.98 4.65
N VAL A 344 15.05 23.80 5.71
CA VAL A 344 15.08 25.26 5.60
C VAL A 344 16.32 25.77 4.86
N ASP A 345 17.46 25.06 4.97
CA ASP A 345 18.70 25.40 4.27
C ASP A 345 18.73 24.98 2.78
N GLY A 346 17.67 24.34 2.28
CA GLY A 346 17.55 23.83 0.91
C GLY A 346 18.09 22.42 0.70
N THR A 347 18.66 21.78 1.73
CA THR A 347 19.15 20.39 1.65
C THR A 347 17.98 19.41 1.62
N GLY A 348 18.01 18.47 0.68
CA GLY A 348 17.02 17.39 0.63
C GLY A 348 17.29 16.28 1.64
N VAL A 349 16.23 15.66 2.14
CA VAL A 349 16.26 14.45 2.95
C VAL A 349 15.44 13.39 2.23
N MET A 350 16.09 12.26 1.91
CA MET A 350 15.41 11.11 1.33
C MET A 350 14.81 10.27 2.44
N LEU A 351 13.55 9.89 2.25
CA LEU A 351 12.79 9.05 3.17
C LEU A 351 12.42 7.75 2.49
N GLY A 352 12.34 6.69 3.28
CA GLY A 352 11.78 5.41 2.90
C GLY A 352 12.75 4.25 2.94
N GLY A 353 12.32 3.12 2.37
CA GLY A 353 12.94 1.81 2.50
C GLY A 353 11.90 0.74 2.81
N ASN A 354 12.26 -0.53 2.67
CA ASN A 354 11.31 -1.65 2.78
C ASN A 354 10.83 -1.93 4.23
N GLN A 355 11.54 -1.47 5.26
CA GLN A 355 11.20 -1.68 6.67
C GLN A 355 10.60 -0.43 7.36
N SER A 356 10.29 0.59 6.56
CA SER A 356 9.89 1.94 7.01
C SER A 356 8.60 2.35 6.30
N LEU A 357 7.61 1.46 6.35
CA LEU A 357 6.41 1.52 5.53
C LEU A 357 5.15 1.76 6.36
N GLY A 358 4.18 2.45 5.77
CA GLY A 358 2.80 2.40 6.27
C GLY A 358 2.21 1.00 6.08
N THR A 359 2.48 0.34 4.95
CA THR A 359 1.95 -1.00 4.65
C THR A 359 2.93 -2.10 5.05
N PRO A 360 2.46 -3.18 5.66
CA PRO A 360 3.37 -4.23 6.07
C PRO A 360 4.09 -4.92 4.90
N LEU A 361 5.42 -5.02 5.03
CA LEU A 361 6.35 -5.59 4.07
C LEU A 361 6.12 -7.09 3.83
N LYS A 362 6.39 -7.57 2.60
CA LYS A 362 6.62 -9.01 2.26
C LYS A 362 5.50 -10.00 2.65
N ARG A 363 4.31 -9.51 3.06
CA ARG A 363 3.12 -10.28 3.53
C ARG A 363 3.35 -11.36 4.61
N ILE A 364 4.57 -11.59 5.06
CA ILE A 364 4.92 -12.40 6.23
C ILE A 364 5.88 -11.64 7.17
N ALA A 365 6.50 -10.55 6.71
CA ALA A 365 7.33 -9.73 7.58
C ALA A 365 6.45 -8.98 8.57
N SER A 366 6.90 -8.90 9.81
CA SER A 366 6.18 -8.27 10.91
C SER A 366 6.95 -7.18 11.60
N GLU A 367 7.95 -6.65 10.92
CA GLU A 367 8.91 -5.75 11.50
C GLU A 367 8.84 -4.33 10.94
N ILE A 368 9.05 -3.36 11.82
CA ILE A 368 9.26 -1.95 11.50
C ILE A 368 10.61 -1.55 12.07
N SER A 369 11.43 -0.88 11.25
CA SER A 369 12.69 -0.26 11.66
C SER A 369 12.49 1.26 11.64
N PRO A 370 12.15 1.90 12.78
CA PRO A 370 11.81 3.32 12.76
C PRO A 370 12.95 4.21 12.27
N ALA A 371 14.21 3.94 12.68
CA ALA A 371 15.38 4.67 12.17
C ALA A 371 15.72 4.29 10.72
N GLY A 372 15.24 3.14 10.24
CA GLY A 372 15.36 2.70 8.86
C GLY A 372 14.69 3.64 7.85
N THR A 373 13.86 4.61 8.28
CA THR A 373 13.27 5.62 7.38
C THR A 373 14.33 6.41 6.60
N PHE A 374 15.55 6.51 7.11
CA PHE A 374 16.64 7.27 6.49
C PHE A 374 17.59 6.45 5.65
N LYS A 375 17.30 5.17 5.41
CA LYS A 375 18.29 4.23 4.87
C LYS A 375 18.78 4.59 3.47
N ASN A 376 17.91 5.16 2.65
CA ASN A 376 18.23 5.61 1.31
C ASN A 376 18.88 7.00 1.28
N ASP A 377 18.92 7.72 2.41
CA ASP A 377 19.53 9.04 2.52
C ASP A 377 21.06 8.94 2.58
N ALA A 378 21.75 9.76 1.80
CA ALA A 378 23.21 9.70 1.70
C ALA A 378 23.94 10.17 2.99
N LEU A 379 23.31 11.02 3.80
CA LEU A 379 23.91 11.57 5.03
C LEU A 379 23.47 10.78 6.26
N LEU A 380 22.19 10.44 6.33
CA LEU A 380 21.54 9.80 7.48
C LEU A 380 21.54 8.26 7.39
N GLY A 381 21.55 7.68 6.19
CA GLY A 381 21.46 6.23 5.95
C GLY A 381 22.81 5.51 5.86
N ALA A 382 22.82 4.18 5.98
CA ALA A 382 24.01 3.34 5.76
C ALA A 382 23.82 2.45 4.54
N PRO A 383 24.90 2.09 3.82
CA PRO A 383 24.83 1.15 2.70
C PRO A 383 24.37 -0.22 3.21
N ALA A 384 23.13 -0.58 2.90
CA ALA A 384 22.60 -1.92 3.09
C ALA A 384 21.84 -2.33 1.82
N PHE A 385 22.08 -3.55 1.37
CA PHE A 385 21.49 -4.11 0.15
C PHE A 385 20.00 -4.43 0.36
N ASP A 386 19.16 -4.13 -0.64
CA ASP A 386 17.71 -4.39 -0.62
C ASP A 386 16.97 -3.89 0.64
N GLY A 387 17.38 -2.75 1.20
CA GLY A 387 16.69 -2.10 2.31
C GLY A 387 16.67 -2.84 3.67
N GLY A 388 17.19 -4.08 3.78
CA GLY A 388 17.10 -4.90 4.99
C GLY A 388 17.98 -4.43 6.16
N ALA A 389 17.50 -4.58 7.41
CA ALA A 389 18.06 -4.01 8.65
C ALA A 389 19.60 -4.14 8.77
N GLY A 390 20.27 -3.07 9.18
CA GLY A 390 21.73 -2.89 9.25
C GLY A 390 22.27 -2.56 10.64
N GLY A 391 21.80 -3.24 11.68
CA GLY A 391 22.29 -3.10 13.06
C GLY A 391 21.50 -2.12 13.94
N GLU A 392 20.44 -1.49 13.42
CA GLU A 392 19.50 -0.66 14.18
C GLU A 392 18.45 -1.48 14.96
N PRO A 393 17.79 -0.87 15.98
CA PRO A 393 16.64 -1.46 16.64
C PRO A 393 15.47 -1.68 15.68
N VAL A 394 14.84 -2.84 15.83
CA VAL A 394 13.69 -3.24 15.02
C VAL A 394 12.56 -3.68 15.94
N VAL A 395 11.35 -3.22 15.66
CA VAL A 395 10.15 -3.63 16.39
C VAL A 395 9.43 -4.70 15.59
N ILE A 396 9.21 -5.86 16.18
CA ILE A 396 8.65 -7.05 15.51
C ILE A 396 7.32 -7.41 16.16
N ASP A 397 6.25 -7.51 15.38
CA ASP A 397 4.97 -8.07 15.82
C ASP A 397 5.14 -9.59 15.92
N ILE A 398 4.97 -10.09 17.12
CA ILE A 398 5.09 -11.50 17.49
C ILE A 398 3.76 -12.03 18.04
N THR A 399 2.63 -11.44 17.60
CA THR A 399 1.34 -11.70 18.22
C THR A 399 0.92 -13.16 18.07
N ASN A 400 0.88 -13.85 19.21
CA ASN A 400 0.44 -15.23 19.35
C ASN A 400 -0.06 -15.52 20.78
N ALA A 401 -0.92 -16.52 20.90
CA ALA A 401 -1.44 -16.98 22.18
C ALA A 401 -0.33 -17.56 23.06
N ARG A 402 -0.22 -17.10 24.31
CA ARG A 402 0.77 -17.61 25.28
C ARG A 402 0.22 -18.83 25.99
N GLN A 403 0.94 -19.95 25.92
CA GLN A 403 0.59 -21.20 26.60
C GLN A 403 -0.91 -21.54 26.49
N PRO A 404 -1.44 -21.67 25.25
CA PRO A 404 -2.85 -21.97 25.06
C PRO A 404 -3.17 -23.37 25.63
N ALA A 405 -4.36 -23.51 26.22
CA ALA A 405 -4.81 -24.76 26.84
C ALA A 405 -4.97 -25.93 25.85
N ARG A 406 -4.98 -25.62 24.54
CA ARG A 406 -4.97 -26.56 23.43
C ARG A 406 -4.08 -26.01 22.30
N PRO A 407 -3.58 -26.85 21.38
CA PRO A 407 -2.91 -26.35 20.17
C PRO A 407 -3.79 -25.33 19.46
N ALA A 408 -3.22 -24.15 19.18
CA ALA A 408 -3.87 -23.06 18.46
C ALA A 408 -3.12 -22.79 17.17
N ILE A 409 -3.85 -22.58 16.08
CA ILE A 409 -3.25 -22.24 14.79
C ILE A 409 -2.88 -20.76 14.85
N THR A 410 -1.58 -20.45 14.82
CA THR A 410 -1.13 -19.06 14.75
C THR A 410 -1.33 -18.56 13.32
N PRO A 411 -2.13 -17.51 13.08
CA PRO A 411 -2.20 -16.92 11.76
C PRO A 411 -0.87 -16.20 11.45
N THR A 412 -0.26 -16.55 10.33
CA THR A 412 1.07 -16.05 9.90
C THR A 412 1.02 -15.33 8.55
N VAL A 413 -0.10 -15.43 7.86
CA VAL A 413 -0.27 -15.03 6.48
C VAL A 413 -0.98 -13.69 6.42
N ASN A 414 -0.32 -12.64 5.91
CA ASN A 414 -0.84 -11.27 5.92
C ASN A 414 -1.46 -10.86 4.58
N GLU A 415 -2.71 -10.39 4.62
CA GLU A 415 -3.30 -9.59 3.55
C GLU A 415 -2.87 -8.12 3.74
N SER A 416 -1.96 -7.61 2.90
CA SER A 416 -1.46 -6.23 2.97
C SER A 416 -2.32 -5.28 2.13
N LYS A 417 -2.75 -4.17 2.73
CA LYS A 417 -3.62 -3.14 2.11
C LYS A 417 -3.04 -1.75 2.31
N ARG A 418 -3.05 -0.95 1.25
CA ARG A 418 -2.75 0.50 1.29
C ARG A 418 -4.07 1.21 1.54
N LEU A 419 -4.33 1.67 2.76
CA LEU A 419 -5.63 2.26 3.10
C LEU A 419 -5.74 3.72 2.68
N MET A 420 -4.69 4.51 2.93
CA MET A 420 -4.59 5.92 2.57
C MET A 420 -3.14 6.39 2.68
N HIS A 421 -2.50 6.75 1.56
CA HIS A 421 -1.14 7.31 1.55
C HIS A 421 -1.14 8.70 0.96
N ASN A 422 -0.53 9.68 1.61
CA ASN A 422 -0.42 11.04 1.06
C ASN A 422 0.82 11.76 1.62
N GLY A 423 0.92 13.06 1.36
CA GLY A 423 2.03 13.88 1.85
C GLY A 423 2.13 14.02 3.38
N ASP A 424 1.08 13.66 4.13
CA ASP A 424 0.99 13.79 5.60
C ASP A 424 1.18 12.49 6.34
N VAL A 425 0.62 11.40 5.82
CA VAL A 425 0.57 10.11 6.48
C VAL A 425 0.48 8.96 5.47
N GLN A 426 1.14 7.85 5.78
CA GLN A 426 0.89 6.56 5.15
C GLN A 426 0.16 5.65 6.13
N ILE A 427 -1.06 5.25 5.79
CA ILE A 427 -1.85 4.28 6.54
C ILE A 427 -1.92 2.98 5.74
N GLY A 428 -1.30 1.95 6.28
CA GLY A 428 -1.37 0.60 5.73
C GLY A 428 -1.85 -0.41 6.77
N GLU A 429 -2.45 -1.48 6.30
CA GLU A 429 -3.03 -2.53 7.13
C GLU A 429 -2.54 -3.91 6.68
N GLY A 430 -2.38 -4.79 7.67
CA GLY A 430 -2.11 -6.19 7.47
C GLY A 430 -3.06 -7.06 8.26
N THR A 431 -3.84 -7.91 7.60
CA THR A 431 -4.68 -8.89 8.30
C THR A 431 -4.11 -10.29 8.22
N ARG A 432 -3.78 -10.87 9.37
CA ARG A 432 -3.41 -12.27 9.55
C ARG A 432 -4.65 -13.11 9.85
N ALA A 433 -5.18 -13.75 8.81
CA ALA A 433 -6.37 -14.59 8.87
C ALA A 433 -6.14 -16.03 8.36
N HIS A 434 -4.95 -16.35 7.89
CA HIS A 434 -4.59 -17.68 7.39
C HIS A 434 -3.27 -18.16 7.99
N ALA A 435 -3.04 -19.47 7.92
CA ALA A 435 -1.79 -20.12 8.27
C ALA A 435 -1.37 -21.06 7.14
N PHE A 436 -0.06 -21.26 6.98
CA PHE A 436 0.46 -22.25 6.05
C PHE A 436 0.15 -23.67 6.53
N THR A 437 -0.03 -24.58 5.58
CA THR A 437 -0.29 -26.01 5.83
C THR A 437 1.00 -26.84 5.68
N ASP A 438 0.89 -28.17 5.79
CA ASP A 438 1.99 -29.12 5.60
C ASP A 438 3.23 -28.96 6.50
N ASN A 439 3.12 -28.15 7.55
CA ASN A 439 4.20 -27.84 8.48
C ASN A 439 5.46 -27.32 7.78
N VAL A 440 5.29 -26.54 6.71
CA VAL A 440 6.42 -25.88 6.04
C VAL A 440 7.02 -24.83 6.99
N PRO A 441 8.36 -24.73 7.04
CA PRO A 441 9.02 -23.82 7.96
C PRO A 441 9.11 -22.43 7.35
N VAL A 442 8.23 -21.52 7.76
CA VAL A 442 8.12 -20.18 7.17
C VAL A 442 9.24 -19.27 7.69
N TYR A 443 10.20 -18.94 6.82
CA TYR A 443 11.34 -18.09 7.16
C TYR A 443 11.33 -16.72 6.48
N ASN A 444 10.73 -16.63 5.29
CA ASN A 444 10.86 -15.49 4.39
C ASN A 444 9.67 -15.47 3.39
N VAL A 445 9.64 -14.43 2.55
CA VAL A 445 8.59 -14.20 1.54
C VAL A 445 8.45 -15.34 0.54
N TRP A 446 9.46 -16.20 0.39
CA TRP A 446 9.46 -17.27 -0.60
C TRP A 446 8.40 -18.37 -0.39
N HIS A 447 7.75 -18.34 0.78
CA HIS A 447 6.66 -19.24 1.17
C HIS A 447 5.27 -18.75 0.76
N THR A 448 5.12 -17.52 0.24
CA THR A 448 3.81 -16.91 -0.05
C THR A 448 2.96 -17.68 -1.05
N LEU A 449 3.57 -18.53 -1.89
CA LEU A 449 2.87 -19.36 -2.87
C LEU A 449 2.52 -20.77 -2.35
N TRP A 450 2.76 -21.04 -1.07
CA TRP A 450 2.40 -22.33 -0.48
C TRP A 450 0.93 -22.40 -0.06
N ARG A 451 0.40 -23.62 0.07
CA ARG A 451 -0.98 -23.89 0.49
C ARG A 451 -1.27 -23.33 1.88
N THR A 452 -2.42 -22.65 1.99
CA THR A 452 -2.88 -22.05 3.26
C THR A 452 -4.24 -22.61 3.72
N GLN A 453 -4.55 -22.40 4.99
CA GLN A 453 -5.86 -22.67 5.58
C GLN A 453 -6.29 -21.47 6.46
N PRO A 454 -7.60 -21.18 6.56
CA PRO A 454 -8.09 -20.14 7.46
C PRO A 454 -7.73 -20.41 8.92
N ALA A 455 -7.48 -19.34 9.67
CA ALA A 455 -7.32 -19.42 11.12
C ALA A 455 -8.65 -19.77 11.78
N THR A 456 -8.60 -20.56 12.86
CA THR A 456 -9.79 -21.07 13.57
C THR A 456 -9.98 -20.47 14.96
N ASP A 457 -8.91 -19.90 15.54
CA ASP A 457 -8.90 -19.49 16.93
C ASP A 457 -8.99 -17.98 17.10
N TYR A 458 -8.18 -17.24 16.33
CA TYR A 458 -8.14 -15.79 16.34
C TYR A 458 -7.55 -15.26 15.03
N THR A 459 -7.84 -14.01 14.71
CA THR A 459 -7.15 -13.23 13.68
C THR A 459 -6.36 -12.10 14.34
N VAL A 460 -5.35 -11.61 13.63
CA VAL A 460 -4.59 -10.42 14.05
C VAL A 460 -4.58 -9.41 12.91
N THR A 461 -5.11 -8.22 13.14
CA THR A 461 -5.00 -7.11 12.19
C THR A 461 -4.04 -6.07 12.75
N ARG A 462 -3.05 -5.68 11.96
CA ARG A 462 -2.12 -4.60 12.29
C ARG A 462 -2.37 -3.42 11.37
N ARG A 463 -2.41 -2.22 11.92
CA ARG A 463 -2.52 -0.98 11.15
C ARG A 463 -1.40 -0.04 11.57
N ASN A 464 -0.61 0.43 10.60
CA ASN A 464 0.48 1.35 10.85
C ASN A 464 0.12 2.71 10.26
N HIS A 465 0.46 3.77 10.97
CA HIS A 465 0.39 5.14 10.47
C HIS A 465 1.79 5.71 10.54
N PHE A 466 2.45 5.92 9.40
CA PHE A 466 3.72 6.65 9.32
C PHE A 466 3.41 8.11 9.03
N PHE A 467 3.77 9.01 9.95
CA PHE A 467 3.53 10.44 9.79
C PHE A 467 4.74 11.12 9.18
N GLN A 468 4.49 12.12 8.33
CA GLN A 468 5.55 12.88 7.68
C GLN A 468 6.45 13.59 8.70
N ILE A 469 7.74 13.66 8.42
CA ILE A 469 8.72 14.21 9.36
C ILE A 469 8.90 15.73 9.22
N ASP A 470 9.44 16.33 10.29
CA ASP A 470 10.12 17.62 10.19
C ASP A 470 11.54 17.40 9.63
N PRO A 471 11.89 17.91 8.44
CA PRO A 471 13.22 17.70 7.86
C PRO A 471 14.36 18.33 8.69
N ASP A 472 14.06 19.35 9.50
CA ASP A 472 15.02 20.03 10.37
C ASP A 472 15.10 19.39 11.78
N SER A 473 14.16 18.50 12.12
CA SER A 473 14.18 17.66 13.31
C SER A 473 13.63 16.26 12.99
N PRO A 474 14.38 15.45 12.23
CA PRO A 474 13.85 14.31 11.51
C PRO A 474 13.66 13.09 12.42
N LEU A 475 12.53 13.08 13.14
CA LEU A 475 12.11 11.99 14.01
C LEU A 475 10.93 11.23 13.36
N PRO A 476 11.16 10.07 12.74
CA PRO A 476 10.08 9.25 12.16
C PRO A 476 9.26 8.63 13.29
N VAL A 477 7.94 8.71 13.14
CA VAL A 477 7.01 8.21 14.15
C VAL A 477 5.93 7.35 13.50
N PHE A 478 5.70 6.18 14.09
CA PHE A 478 4.68 5.24 13.66
C PHE A 478 3.65 5.03 14.78
N LEU A 479 2.37 5.29 14.50
CA LEU A 479 1.29 4.77 15.34
C LEU A 479 0.95 3.35 14.87
N TRP A 480 1.18 2.38 15.74
CA TRP A 480 0.97 0.97 15.46
C TRP A 480 -0.19 0.40 16.27
N GLN A 481 -1.25 0.01 15.59
CA GLN A 481 -2.45 -0.58 16.19
C GLN A 481 -2.48 -2.07 15.88
N ILE A 482 -2.65 -2.90 16.90
CA ILE A 482 -2.72 -4.35 16.79
C ILE A 482 -4.05 -4.80 17.38
N ASP A 483 -4.93 -5.32 16.53
CA ASP A 483 -6.25 -5.85 16.87
C ASP A 483 -6.21 -7.37 16.89
N ILE A 484 -6.57 -7.95 18.04
CA ILE A 484 -6.80 -9.39 18.19
C ILE A 484 -8.30 -9.61 18.20
N ALA A 485 -8.81 -10.44 17.29
CA ALA A 485 -10.22 -10.83 17.25
C ALA A 485 -10.37 -12.35 17.42
N MET A 486 -11.12 -12.76 18.44
CA MET A 486 -11.31 -14.17 18.76
C MET A 486 -12.39 -14.79 17.87
N LEU A 487 -12.05 -15.89 17.21
CA LEU A 487 -12.97 -16.69 16.40
C LEU A 487 -13.60 -17.83 17.22
N ALA A 488 -12.88 -18.31 18.23
CA ALA A 488 -13.31 -19.36 19.12
C ALA A 488 -12.86 -19.09 20.57
N ASP A 489 -13.48 -19.77 21.51
CA ASP A 489 -12.99 -19.79 22.89
C ASP A 489 -11.58 -20.40 22.96
N LEU A 490 -10.65 -19.66 23.58
CA LEU A 490 -9.28 -20.10 23.79
C LEU A 490 -8.79 -19.60 25.16
N THR A 491 -8.52 -20.55 26.06
CA THR A 491 -7.87 -20.23 27.35
C THR A 491 -6.36 -20.11 27.12
N THR A 492 -5.78 -18.97 27.51
CA THR A 492 -4.36 -18.65 27.33
C THR A 492 -3.81 -17.90 28.55
N GLN A 493 -2.49 -17.86 28.69
CA GLN A 493 -1.78 -16.98 29.64
C GLN A 493 -1.52 -15.58 29.04
N GLY A 494 -2.46 -15.09 28.24
CA GLY A 494 -2.38 -13.84 27.50
C GLY A 494 -1.88 -14.01 26.06
N PHE A 495 -1.39 -12.91 25.48
CA PHE A 495 -0.86 -12.87 24.11
C PHE A 495 0.51 -12.18 24.12
N ASN A 496 1.48 -12.74 23.41
CA ASN A 496 2.64 -11.94 23.00
C ASN A 496 2.13 -10.87 22.03
N ILE A 497 2.76 -9.71 21.98
CA ILE A 497 2.32 -8.60 21.12
C ILE A 497 3.46 -8.15 20.23
N ALA A 498 4.52 -7.59 20.83
CA ALA A 498 5.63 -7.02 20.10
C ALA A 498 6.96 -7.31 20.80
N MET A 499 8.05 -7.21 20.05
CA MET A 499 9.41 -7.27 20.56
C MET A 499 10.22 -6.12 19.98
N LEU A 500 10.87 -5.32 20.84
CA LEU A 500 11.93 -4.44 20.41
C LEU A 500 13.25 -5.23 20.44
N ARG A 501 13.79 -5.52 19.26
CA ARG A 501 15.06 -6.23 19.07
C ARG A 501 16.22 -5.26 19.27
N SER A 502 17.14 -5.64 20.14
CA SER A 502 18.43 -4.96 20.34
C SER A 502 19.31 -5.19 19.10
N GLY A 503 19.80 -4.11 18.48
CA GLY A 503 20.77 -4.14 17.38
C GLY A 503 22.21 -4.11 17.88
N ASP A 504 23.02 -3.16 17.40
CA ASP A 504 24.36 -2.84 17.93
C ASP A 504 24.37 -1.61 18.86
N ASP A 505 23.21 -1.26 19.42
CA ASP A 505 23.00 -0.19 20.43
C ASP A 505 23.98 -0.23 21.61
N ARG A 506 24.29 0.93 22.16
CA ARG A 506 25.14 1.06 23.35
C ARG A 506 24.40 1.61 24.56
N LEU A 507 23.23 2.19 24.31
CA LEU A 507 22.38 2.80 25.33
C LEU A 507 21.00 2.14 25.31
N TRP A 508 20.42 1.97 26.49
CA TRP A 508 19.04 1.50 26.59
C TRP A 508 18.38 2.01 27.86
N THR A 509 17.06 2.15 27.84
CA THR A 509 16.28 2.53 29.03
C THR A 509 14.88 1.96 28.95
N VAL A 510 14.30 1.66 30.11
CA VAL A 510 12.90 1.26 30.26
C VAL A 510 12.29 2.08 31.38
N ARG A 511 11.19 2.77 31.07
CA ARG A 511 10.41 3.57 32.01
C ARG A 511 9.00 3.02 32.15
N ASP A 512 8.45 3.07 33.36
CA ASP A 512 7.05 2.72 33.62
C ASP A 512 6.10 3.86 33.21
N GLY A 513 4.79 3.63 33.36
CA GLY A 513 3.74 4.60 33.01
C GLY A 513 3.79 5.95 33.74
N THR A 514 4.62 6.07 34.79
CA THR A 514 4.83 7.32 35.54
C THR A 514 6.10 8.06 35.09
N GLY A 515 6.81 7.54 34.09
CA GLY A 515 8.10 8.08 33.66
C GLY A 515 9.26 7.72 34.61
N ARG A 516 9.05 6.84 35.59
CA ARG A 516 10.14 6.35 36.45
C ARG A 516 10.95 5.29 35.71
N GLN A 517 12.27 5.43 35.72
CA GLN A 517 13.17 4.45 35.14
C GLN A 517 13.12 3.14 35.95
N VAL A 518 12.71 2.06 35.30
CA VAL A 518 12.68 0.69 35.85
C VAL A 518 13.99 -0.03 35.55
N SER A 519 14.67 0.35 34.45
CA SER A 519 15.96 -0.20 34.05
C SER A 519 16.66 0.70 33.02
N GLY A 520 17.99 0.62 32.84
CA GLY A 520 18.69 1.37 31.78
C GLY A 520 20.10 1.90 32.08
N ALA A 521 20.57 1.85 33.34
CA ALA A 521 21.99 2.05 33.62
C ALA A 521 22.65 0.67 33.65
N TRP A 522 23.58 0.41 32.71
CA TRP A 522 24.35 -0.83 32.69
C TRP A 522 25.74 -0.62 33.29
N GLU A 523 26.11 -1.50 34.22
CA GLU A 523 27.49 -1.88 34.53
C GLU A 523 27.49 -3.41 34.67
N GLU A 524 27.99 -4.19 33.68
CA GLU A 524 28.28 -5.61 33.96
C GLU A 524 29.33 -5.65 35.06
N THR A 525 29.01 -6.34 36.14
CA THR A 525 30.04 -6.90 37.00
C THR A 525 30.17 -8.40 36.71
N PRO A 526 31.37 -9.01 36.86
CA PRO A 526 31.59 -10.45 36.72
C PRO A 526 30.71 -11.35 37.62
N ARG A 527 29.93 -10.76 38.54
CA ARG A 527 29.02 -11.45 39.47
C ARG A 527 27.54 -11.36 39.07
N SER A 528 27.22 -10.73 37.94
CA SER A 528 25.83 -10.46 37.54
C SER A 528 25.12 -11.74 37.09
N GLN A 529 24.17 -12.24 37.87
CA GLN A 529 23.37 -13.41 37.51
C GLN A 529 22.28 -13.05 36.49
N SER A 530 22.05 -13.93 35.52
CA SER A 530 20.97 -13.75 34.54
C SER A 530 19.59 -13.86 35.20
N ARG A 531 18.72 -12.88 34.98
CA ARG A 531 17.33 -12.83 35.47
C ARG A 531 16.42 -12.15 34.45
N TYR A 532 15.12 -12.40 34.51
CA TYR A 532 14.14 -11.62 33.75
C TYR A 532 13.52 -10.55 34.64
N LEU A 533 13.55 -9.31 34.18
CA LEU A 533 12.72 -8.25 34.73
C LEU A 533 11.36 -8.33 34.04
N THR A 534 10.30 -8.51 34.81
CA THR A 534 8.93 -8.33 34.33
C THR A 534 8.29 -7.17 35.06
N ALA A 535 7.76 -6.21 34.32
CA ALA A 535 7.15 -4.99 34.88
C ALA A 535 5.92 -4.58 34.07
N PRO A 536 4.93 -3.89 34.69
CA PRO A 536 3.85 -3.25 33.97
C PRO A 536 4.40 -2.28 32.90
N PHE A 537 3.76 -2.29 31.73
CA PHE A 537 4.09 -1.47 30.57
C PHE A 537 2.81 -0.82 30.03
N ASP A 538 2.01 -0.29 30.96
CA ASP A 538 0.73 0.37 30.69
C ASP A 538 0.91 1.69 29.95
N ALA A 539 -0.20 2.37 29.65
CA ALA A 539 -0.18 3.61 28.89
C ALA A 539 0.78 4.63 29.54
N GLY A 540 1.80 5.03 28.77
CA GLY A 540 2.81 6.02 29.18
C GLY A 540 4.16 5.38 29.49
N ALA A 541 4.24 4.06 29.58
CA ALA A 541 5.51 3.35 29.68
C ALA A 541 6.25 3.41 28.33
N TYR A 542 7.58 3.36 28.37
CA TYR A 542 8.38 3.24 27.16
C TYR A 542 9.67 2.45 27.36
N GLY A 543 10.16 1.86 26.28
CA GLY A 543 11.49 1.26 26.20
C GLY A 543 12.24 1.82 25.00
N ALA A 544 13.53 2.09 25.15
CA ALA A 544 14.35 2.64 24.08
C ALA A 544 15.70 1.92 24.00
N PHE A 545 16.15 1.67 22.77
CA PHE A 545 17.49 1.20 22.40
C PHE A 545 18.11 2.24 21.48
N LEU A 546 19.30 2.72 21.83
CA LEU A 546 19.88 3.96 21.32
C LEU A 546 21.40 3.82 21.12
N ASP A 547 21.98 4.74 20.36
CA ASP A 547 23.41 4.73 20.01
C ASP A 547 23.84 3.44 19.28
N SER A 548 23.07 3.04 18.26
CA SER A 548 23.48 2.03 17.27
C SER A 548 24.13 2.70 16.04
N PRO A 549 24.84 1.94 15.18
CA PRO A 549 25.44 2.45 13.95
C PRO A 549 24.48 3.17 12.98
N LEU A 550 23.18 2.87 13.07
CA LEU A 550 22.13 3.43 12.22
C LEU A 550 21.12 4.32 12.97
N GLY A 551 21.34 4.59 14.26
CA GLY A 551 20.50 5.47 15.07
C GLY A 551 19.93 4.78 16.30
N GLY A 552 18.67 5.04 16.62
CA GLY A 552 17.99 4.45 17.76
C GLY A 552 16.49 4.29 17.54
N GLY A 553 15.85 3.49 18.39
CA GLY A 553 14.42 3.22 18.35
C GLY A 553 13.82 3.17 19.76
N ALA A 554 12.64 3.76 19.91
CA ALA A 554 11.84 3.67 21.13
C ALA A 554 10.43 3.16 20.82
N ILE A 555 9.88 2.39 21.77
CA ILE A 555 8.50 1.92 21.78
C ILE A 555 7.79 2.47 23.01
N PHE A 556 6.69 3.19 22.81
CA PHE A 556 5.82 3.69 23.87
C PHE A 556 4.52 2.92 23.87
N SER A 557 3.98 2.64 25.05
CA SER A 557 2.63 2.10 25.19
C SER A 557 1.59 3.23 25.24
N LEU A 558 0.53 3.08 24.44
CA LEU A 558 -0.69 3.87 24.52
C LEU A 558 -1.86 3.05 25.10
N SER A 559 -1.59 1.83 25.58
CA SER A 559 -2.61 0.89 26.05
C SER A 559 -2.29 0.31 27.41
N ASP A 560 -3.36 0.04 28.18
CA ASP A 560 -3.25 -0.64 29.47
C ASP A 560 -3.37 -2.17 29.34
N GLY A 561 -2.81 -2.86 30.34
CA GLY A 561 -2.81 -4.31 30.46
C GLY A 561 -1.60 -4.99 29.78
N LEU A 562 -0.59 -4.21 29.40
CA LEU A 562 0.66 -4.69 28.84
C LEU A 562 1.72 -4.88 29.93
N HIS A 563 2.53 -5.92 29.78
CA HIS A 563 3.73 -6.12 30.57
C HIS A 563 4.95 -6.21 29.66
N ALA A 564 6.06 -5.68 30.15
CA ALA A 564 7.37 -5.82 29.55
C ALA A 564 8.14 -6.96 30.22
N SER A 565 8.86 -7.75 29.43
CA SER A 565 9.85 -8.71 29.89
C SER A 565 11.19 -8.43 29.22
N LEU A 566 12.23 -8.28 30.04
CA LEU A 566 13.59 -8.02 29.60
C LEU A 566 14.57 -8.97 30.31
N GLY A 567 15.38 -9.67 29.52
CA GLY A 567 16.51 -10.41 30.07
C GLY A 567 17.59 -9.44 30.58
N LEU A 568 18.02 -9.62 31.82
CA LEU A 568 19.13 -8.93 32.47
C LEU A 568 20.18 -9.96 32.90
N PRO A 569 21.46 -9.61 33.07
CA PRO A 569 22.12 -8.34 32.71
C PRO A 569 22.48 -8.28 31.22
N LYS A 570 22.25 -9.37 30.47
CA LYS A 570 22.60 -9.46 29.04
C LYS A 570 21.71 -8.50 28.26
N ARG A 571 22.32 -7.71 27.38
CA ARG A 571 21.60 -6.91 26.38
C ARG A 571 20.77 -7.86 25.51
N ASN A 572 19.49 -7.97 25.85
CA ASN A 572 18.53 -8.85 25.21
C ASN A 572 17.32 -8.03 24.77
N HIS A 573 16.38 -8.67 24.09
CA HIS A 573 15.22 -8.02 23.53
C HIS A 573 14.19 -7.65 24.61
N LEU A 574 13.45 -6.57 24.37
CA LEU A 574 12.31 -6.17 25.19
C LEU A 574 11.04 -6.77 24.59
N TYR A 575 10.41 -7.69 25.32
CA TYR A 575 9.18 -8.36 24.92
C TYR A 575 7.97 -7.70 25.57
N LEU A 576 6.92 -7.44 24.79
CA LEU A 576 5.63 -6.94 25.25
C LEU A 576 4.57 -8.02 25.12
N PHE A 577 3.77 -8.21 26.16
CA PHE A 577 2.67 -9.16 26.17
C PHE A 577 1.47 -8.64 26.98
N LEU A 578 0.27 -9.04 26.56
CA LEU A 578 -0.96 -8.88 27.35
C LEU A 578 -0.99 -9.92 28.46
N THR A 579 -1.45 -9.50 29.64
CA THR A 579 -1.70 -10.43 30.76
C THR A 579 -2.96 -11.28 30.50
N PRO A 580 -3.17 -12.38 31.25
CA PRO A 580 -4.39 -13.19 31.14
C PRO A 580 -5.68 -12.40 31.41
N GLU A 581 -5.61 -11.35 32.23
CA GLU A 581 -6.75 -10.49 32.59
C GLU A 581 -7.10 -9.49 31.48
N ALA A 582 -6.10 -9.02 30.74
CA ALA A 582 -6.27 -8.02 29.69
C ALA A 582 -6.50 -8.62 28.29
N ALA A 583 -6.21 -9.91 28.12
CA ALA A 583 -6.33 -10.62 26.85
C ALA A 583 -7.77 -11.07 26.53
N PRO A 584 -8.20 -11.02 25.25
CA PRO A 584 -9.47 -11.59 24.83
C PRO A 584 -9.37 -13.12 24.83
N ARG A 585 -10.46 -13.82 25.21
CA ARG A 585 -10.50 -15.28 25.39
C ARG A 585 -11.76 -15.94 24.83
N LYS A 586 -12.84 -15.18 24.64
CA LYS A 586 -14.13 -15.70 24.17
C LYS A 586 -14.40 -15.37 22.72
N ALA A 587 -15.08 -16.26 22.00
CA ALA A 587 -15.49 -16.01 20.62
C ALA A 587 -16.22 -14.66 20.49
N GLY A 588 -15.81 -13.84 19.51
CA GLY A 588 -16.34 -12.49 19.29
C GLY A 588 -15.70 -11.38 20.13
N GLU A 589 -14.93 -11.70 21.18
CA GLU A 589 -14.15 -10.70 21.91
C GLU A 589 -13.03 -10.13 21.03
N LYS A 590 -12.76 -8.84 21.23
CA LYS A 590 -11.70 -8.11 20.53
C LYS A 590 -10.87 -7.34 21.54
N LYS A 591 -9.56 -7.22 21.27
CA LYS A 591 -8.65 -6.36 22.03
C LYS A 591 -7.76 -5.60 21.05
N ARG A 592 -7.77 -4.28 21.17
CA ARG A 592 -6.81 -3.40 20.53
C ARG A 592 -5.65 -3.12 21.47
N VAL A 593 -4.45 -3.13 20.93
CA VAL A 593 -3.22 -2.62 21.55
C VAL A 593 -2.66 -1.53 20.65
N GLU A 594 -2.33 -0.39 21.24
CA GLU A 594 -1.76 0.76 20.54
C GLU A 594 -0.35 1.04 21.07
N LEU A 595 0.60 1.09 20.14
CA LEU A 595 2.01 1.33 20.39
C LEU A 595 2.45 2.52 19.53
N LEU A 596 3.34 3.34 20.07
CA LEU A 596 3.99 4.40 19.31
C LEU A 596 5.46 4.04 19.13
N LEU A 597 5.94 4.04 17.89
CA LEU A 597 7.33 3.75 17.57
C LEU A 597 8.01 5.06 17.14
N LEU A 598 9.14 5.38 17.77
CA LEU A 598 9.94 6.55 17.45
C LEU A 598 11.30 6.10 16.93
N GLY A 599 11.69 6.58 15.77
CA GLY A 599 13.08 6.49 15.31
C GLY A 599 13.86 7.75 15.64
N VAL A 600 15.15 7.58 15.89
CA VAL A 600 16.09 8.68 16.03
C VAL A 600 17.25 8.42 15.08
N PRO A 601 17.59 9.35 14.17
CA PRO A 601 18.65 9.15 13.20
C PRO A 601 20.01 9.01 13.90
N ARG A 602 20.96 8.38 13.21
CA ARG A 602 22.37 8.45 13.61
C ARG A 602 22.90 9.86 13.43
N ILE A 603 23.94 10.20 14.18
CA ILE A 603 24.72 11.43 13.96
C ILE A 603 25.99 11.09 13.16
N THR A 604 26.26 11.92 12.16
CA THR A 604 27.51 12.02 11.40
C THR A 604 28.05 13.44 11.53
N ASP A 605 29.30 13.69 11.10
CA ASP A 605 29.87 15.05 11.11
C ASP A 605 28.99 16.06 10.35
N GLY A 606 28.33 15.62 9.28
CA GLY A 606 27.40 16.44 8.49
C GLY A 606 26.01 16.62 9.11
N THR A 607 25.69 15.91 10.20
CA THR A 607 24.36 15.88 10.82
C THR A 607 24.39 16.09 12.34
N ALA A 608 25.53 16.51 12.90
CA ALA A 608 25.72 16.77 14.33
C ALA A 608 24.81 17.87 14.93
N HIS A 609 24.15 18.66 14.09
CA HIS A 609 23.15 19.65 14.50
C HIS A 609 21.74 19.06 14.69
N LEU A 610 21.51 17.82 14.24
CA LEU A 610 20.23 17.13 14.35
C LEU A 610 20.09 16.40 15.71
N PRO A 611 18.87 15.96 16.07
CA PRO A 611 18.66 15.19 17.29
C PRO A 611 19.54 13.93 17.35
N ALA A 612 20.26 13.78 18.46
CA ALA A 612 21.09 12.61 18.74
C ALA A 612 20.25 11.43 19.25
N ALA A 613 20.67 10.20 18.95
CA ALA A 613 20.10 8.98 19.52
C ALA A 613 20.43 8.85 21.02
N THR A 614 19.85 9.71 21.86
CA THR A 614 20.07 9.77 23.31
C THR A 614 18.74 9.80 24.07
N SER A 615 18.80 9.50 25.37
CA SER A 615 17.63 9.51 26.26
C SER A 615 16.96 10.88 26.32
N GLU A 616 17.71 11.98 26.18
CA GLU A 616 17.17 13.34 26.28
C GLU A 616 16.22 13.66 25.13
N VAL A 617 16.51 13.17 23.92
CA VAL A 617 15.65 13.32 22.73
C VAL A 617 14.35 12.54 22.93
N VAL A 618 14.44 11.29 23.36
CA VAL A 618 13.27 10.44 23.66
C VAL A 618 12.43 11.05 24.79
N ASP A 619 13.06 11.53 25.86
CA ASP A 619 12.39 12.16 27.00
C ASP A 619 11.76 13.51 26.63
N ARG A 620 12.37 14.29 25.71
CA ARG A 620 11.75 15.50 25.18
C ARG A 620 10.54 15.18 24.34
N PHE A 621 10.62 14.19 23.45
CA PHE A 621 9.46 13.72 22.69
C PHE A 621 8.32 13.25 23.63
N TYR A 622 8.66 12.46 24.64
CA TYR A 622 7.73 11.97 25.66
C TYR A 622 6.93 13.10 26.34
N ARG A 623 7.60 14.19 26.71
CA ARG A 623 6.96 15.38 27.31
C ARG A 623 6.22 16.25 26.29
N ASP A 624 6.84 16.55 25.15
CA ASP A 624 6.29 17.44 24.12
C ASP A 624 4.90 16.96 23.66
N PHE A 625 4.68 15.65 23.65
CA PHE A 625 3.42 15.01 23.27
C PHE A 625 2.58 14.47 24.44
N GLY A 626 2.89 14.85 25.69
CA GLY A 626 2.08 14.53 26.88
C GLY A 626 1.89 13.03 27.13
N LEU A 627 2.88 12.22 26.74
CA LEU A 627 2.84 10.76 26.92
C LEU A 627 3.08 10.36 28.39
N ASP A 628 3.62 11.27 29.20
CA ASP A 628 3.82 11.16 30.65
C ASP A 628 2.59 11.53 31.49
N GLY A 629 1.48 11.87 30.83
CA GLY A 629 0.28 12.40 31.49
C GLY A 629 0.39 13.86 31.93
N GLY A 630 1.51 14.52 31.63
CA GLY A 630 1.74 15.94 31.88
C GLY A 630 1.17 16.85 30.78
N PRO A 631 1.37 18.18 30.92
CA PRO A 631 0.98 19.13 29.87
C PRO A 631 1.84 18.94 28.62
N THR A 632 1.22 19.10 27.45
CA THR A 632 1.91 19.04 26.15
C THR A 632 2.83 20.24 25.92
N GLY A 633 3.84 20.07 25.07
CA GLY A 633 4.74 21.14 24.60
C GLY A 633 4.08 22.15 23.64
N TYR A 634 2.78 21.99 23.39
CA TYR A 634 1.96 22.86 22.58
C TYR A 634 0.61 23.13 23.25
N THR A 635 -0.03 24.23 22.85
CA THR A 635 -1.39 24.60 23.25
C THR A 635 -2.29 24.75 22.03
N VAL A 636 -3.58 24.48 22.21
CA VAL A 636 -4.57 24.56 21.14
C VAL A 636 -5.71 25.45 21.61
N LYS A 637 -6.03 26.46 20.80
CA LYS A 637 -7.22 27.28 20.91
C LYS A 637 -8.14 26.96 19.73
N THR A 638 -9.33 26.45 20.01
CA THR A 638 -10.34 26.07 19.02
C THR A 638 -11.36 27.20 18.84
N ASP A 639 -11.63 27.57 17.59
CA ASP A 639 -12.83 28.32 17.20
C ASP A 639 -13.97 27.38 16.79
N THR A 640 -13.62 26.27 16.13
CA THR A 640 -14.52 25.14 15.81
C THR A 640 -13.79 23.81 16.01
N GLY A 641 -14.56 22.75 16.24
CA GLY A 641 -14.07 21.43 16.63
C GLY A 641 -13.71 21.33 18.11
N THR A 642 -13.76 20.12 18.66
CA THR A 642 -13.47 19.83 20.07
C THR A 642 -12.25 18.94 20.19
N VAL A 643 -11.22 19.38 20.92
CA VAL A 643 -10.04 18.54 21.19
C VAL A 643 -10.42 17.37 22.09
N THR A 644 -10.31 16.15 21.57
CA THR A 644 -10.62 14.91 22.27
C THR A 644 -9.37 14.26 22.89
N SER A 645 -8.20 14.46 22.27
CA SER A 645 -6.90 14.06 22.84
C SER A 645 -5.82 15.05 22.45
N ARG A 646 -4.90 15.33 23.38
CA ARG A 646 -3.62 16.02 23.11
C ARG A 646 -2.43 15.06 23.18
N ARG A 647 -2.65 13.86 23.72
CA ARG A 647 -1.66 12.80 23.82
C ARG A 647 -1.56 12.14 22.45
N TYR A 648 -0.34 12.13 21.87
CA TYR A 648 -0.07 11.73 20.48
C TYR A 648 -1.08 10.70 19.95
N ILE A 649 -1.88 11.02 18.94
CA ILE A 649 -1.93 12.22 18.09
C ILE A 649 -2.80 13.36 18.67
N LEU A 650 -2.72 14.58 18.12
CA LEU A 650 -3.74 15.61 18.41
C LEU A 650 -5.05 15.19 17.73
N ALA A 651 -6.01 14.73 18.52
CA ALA A 651 -7.31 14.28 18.03
C ALA A 651 -8.38 15.34 18.28
N ILE A 652 -9.18 15.60 17.24
CA ILE A 652 -10.21 16.62 17.23
C ILE A 652 -11.50 16.02 16.66
N ASP A 653 -12.61 16.13 17.39
CA ASP A 653 -13.94 15.93 16.81
C ASP A 653 -14.33 17.19 16.04
N GLY A 654 -14.39 17.08 14.71
CA GLY A 654 -14.73 18.19 13.82
C GLY A 654 -16.22 18.47 13.68
N ALA A 655 -17.11 17.58 14.16
CA ALA A 655 -18.56 17.70 14.04
C ALA A 655 -19.04 18.15 12.64
N VAL A 656 -18.49 17.55 11.57
CA VAL A 656 -18.71 17.89 10.14
C VAL A 656 -18.08 19.22 9.68
N GLU A 657 -18.01 20.24 10.53
CA GLU A 657 -17.43 21.55 10.19
C GLU A 657 -15.89 21.54 10.14
N GLY A 658 -15.27 20.52 10.72
CA GLY A 658 -13.82 20.41 10.84
C GLY A 658 -13.23 21.29 11.95
N PHE A 659 -11.91 21.39 11.96
CA PHE A 659 -11.14 22.18 12.90
C PHE A 659 -10.86 23.58 12.34
N SER A 660 -11.05 24.60 13.18
CA SER A 660 -10.52 25.94 12.96
C SER A 660 -9.94 26.44 14.27
N GLY A 661 -8.72 26.96 14.25
CA GLY A 661 -8.12 27.51 15.45
C GLY A 661 -6.62 27.75 15.35
N THR A 662 -6.03 28.12 16.49
CA THR A 662 -4.60 28.41 16.61
C THR A 662 -3.91 27.33 17.44
N ILE A 663 -2.77 26.87 16.96
CA ILE A 663 -1.88 25.96 17.67
C ILE A 663 -0.55 26.67 17.89
N THR A 664 -0.05 26.71 19.12
CA THR A 664 1.22 27.37 19.46
C THR A 664 2.09 26.44 20.31
N GLY A 665 3.40 26.49 20.12
CA GLY A 665 4.35 25.63 20.82
C GLY A 665 5.58 25.33 19.98
N LYS A 666 6.60 24.74 20.59
CA LYS A 666 7.86 24.35 19.93
C LYS A 666 8.17 22.89 20.25
N LEU A 667 7.81 22.01 19.32
CA LEU A 667 7.99 20.57 19.46
C LEU A 667 9.35 20.13 18.91
N ILE A 668 9.79 18.94 19.35
CA ILE A 668 10.95 18.24 18.78
C ILE A 668 10.64 17.48 17.49
N SER A 669 9.37 17.29 17.14
CA SER A 669 8.94 16.60 15.91
C SER A 669 7.72 17.31 15.29
N SER A 670 7.32 16.87 14.10
CA SER A 670 6.07 17.26 13.46
C SER A 670 4.87 16.87 14.34
N LEU A 671 3.80 17.68 14.29
CA LEU A 671 2.55 17.40 14.99
C LEU A 671 1.56 16.76 14.01
N PRO A 672 1.20 15.49 14.18
CA PRO A 672 0.06 14.90 13.49
C PRO A 672 -1.26 15.33 14.15
N ILE A 673 -2.23 15.64 13.29
CA ILE A 673 -3.58 16.07 13.65
C ILE A 673 -4.57 15.19 12.93
N ALA A 674 -5.48 14.58 13.68
CA ALA A 674 -6.64 13.86 13.17
C ALA A 674 -7.90 14.66 13.45
N VAL A 675 -8.69 14.91 12.40
CA VAL A 675 -9.98 15.58 12.50
C VAL A 675 -11.08 14.61 12.10
N ASP A 676 -11.86 14.16 13.09
CA ASP A 676 -12.97 13.22 12.97
C ASP A 676 -14.28 13.89 12.54
N GLY A 677 -15.26 13.06 12.18
CA GLY A 677 -16.63 13.50 11.87
C GLY A 677 -16.79 14.05 10.46
N LEU A 678 -15.88 13.72 9.55
CA LEU A 678 -15.90 14.11 8.14
C LEU A 678 -16.49 13.00 7.26
N ASN A 679 -16.62 13.27 5.97
CA ASN A 679 -17.14 12.35 4.96
C ASN A 679 -16.04 11.97 3.95
N ASP A 680 -15.75 10.68 3.82
CA ASP A 680 -14.73 10.13 2.92
C ASP A 680 -14.94 10.46 1.44
N ARG A 681 -16.15 10.88 1.04
CA ARG A 681 -16.48 11.24 -0.34
C ARG A 681 -16.29 12.70 -0.67
N TRP A 682 -15.92 13.56 0.29
CA TRP A 682 -15.77 14.99 0.07
C TRP A 682 -14.33 15.45 0.35
N SER A 683 -13.78 16.29 -0.53
CA SER A 683 -12.42 16.79 -0.38
C SER A 683 -12.20 17.50 0.96
N SER A 684 -11.11 17.17 1.61
CA SER A 684 -10.62 17.85 2.81
C SER A 684 -9.36 18.66 2.50
N PHE A 685 -9.17 19.77 3.20
CA PHE A 685 -8.03 20.66 3.01
C PHE A 685 -7.45 21.10 4.36
N LEU A 686 -6.13 21.30 4.38
CA LEU A 686 -5.47 22.17 5.34
C LEU A 686 -5.33 23.55 4.70
N TYR A 687 -5.77 24.59 5.40
CA TYR A 687 -5.55 25.98 5.04
C TYR A 687 -4.79 26.70 6.15
N ASP A 688 -3.59 27.19 5.83
CA ASP A 688 -2.78 28.03 6.73
C ASP A 688 -3.11 29.50 6.43
N ARG A 689 -3.78 30.17 7.37
CA ARG A 689 -4.21 31.58 7.22
C ARG A 689 -3.05 32.55 7.23
N GLY A 690 -1.97 32.22 7.94
CA GLY A 690 -0.75 33.02 7.95
C GLY A 690 -0.07 33.03 6.58
N LEU A 691 -0.06 31.88 5.91
CA LEU A 691 0.49 31.75 4.56
C LEU A 691 -0.51 32.14 3.45
N LYS A 692 -1.81 32.13 3.75
CA LYS A 692 -2.92 32.19 2.78
C LYS A 692 -2.83 31.11 1.72
N LYS A 693 -2.42 29.91 2.14
CA LYS A 693 -2.26 28.77 1.24
C LYS A 693 -2.96 27.54 1.75
N SER A 694 -3.42 26.73 0.81
CA SER A 694 -4.12 25.47 1.05
C SER A 694 -3.38 24.31 0.41
N ARG A 695 -3.59 23.12 0.97
CA ARG A 695 -3.22 21.85 0.34
C ARG A 695 -4.28 20.79 0.66
N PRO A 696 -4.53 19.86 -0.27
CA PRO A 696 -5.51 18.80 -0.06
C PRO A 696 -5.01 17.83 1.03
N LEU A 697 -5.95 17.15 1.70
CA LEU A 697 -5.70 16.12 2.70
C LEU A 697 -6.50 14.87 2.39
N GLY A 698 -5.90 13.72 2.63
CA GLY A 698 -6.59 12.44 2.58
C GLY A 698 -7.61 12.32 3.71
N THR A 699 -8.77 11.75 3.39
CA THR A 699 -9.86 11.46 4.36
C THR A 699 -10.22 9.99 4.28
N PHE A 700 -10.14 9.31 5.42
CA PHE A 700 -10.41 7.87 5.51
C PHE A 700 -11.09 7.56 6.84
N GLU A 701 -12.15 6.73 6.82
CA GLU A 701 -12.96 6.39 7.99
C GLU A 701 -13.56 7.62 8.70
N GLY A 702 -13.94 8.63 7.92
CA GLY A 702 -14.49 9.90 8.40
C GLY A 702 -13.46 10.81 9.08
N ARG A 703 -12.16 10.57 8.84
CA ARG A 703 -11.06 11.30 9.47
C ARG A 703 -10.11 11.89 8.44
N ALA A 704 -9.88 13.20 8.51
CA ALA A 704 -8.81 13.87 7.77
C ALA A 704 -7.52 13.87 8.59
N TRP A 705 -6.40 13.63 7.91
CA TRP A 705 -5.08 13.55 8.52
C TRP A 705 -4.17 14.66 8.01
N ALA A 706 -3.60 15.42 8.93
CA ALA A 706 -2.63 16.46 8.61
C ALA A 706 -1.40 16.35 9.50
N THR A 707 -0.25 16.65 8.92
CA THR A 707 1.02 16.73 9.63
C THR A 707 1.57 18.15 9.48
N VAL A 708 1.89 18.79 10.61
CA VAL A 708 2.31 20.19 10.65
C VAL A 708 3.58 20.39 11.46
N ILE A 709 4.50 21.16 10.88
CA ILE A 709 5.67 21.70 11.57
C ILE A 709 5.24 23.02 12.21
N LEU A 710 5.13 23.04 13.55
CA LEU A 710 4.53 24.16 14.28
C LEU A 710 5.39 25.44 14.27
N GLY A 711 6.72 25.34 14.38
CA GLY A 711 7.59 26.50 14.52
C GLY A 711 7.24 27.35 15.75
N ASN A 712 6.74 28.58 15.54
CA ASN A 712 6.26 29.49 16.60
C ASN A 712 4.73 29.49 16.76
N GLY A 713 4.01 28.74 15.92
CA GLY A 713 2.55 28.62 15.93
C GLY A 713 1.92 28.70 14.54
N LYS A 714 0.67 28.24 14.44
CA LYS A 714 -0.11 28.09 13.22
C LYS A 714 -1.56 28.49 13.46
N ASP A 715 -2.14 29.23 12.51
CA ASP A 715 -3.58 29.51 12.44
C ASP A 715 -4.17 28.73 11.26
N LEU A 716 -4.94 27.70 11.57
CA LEU A 716 -5.31 26.65 10.63
C LEU A 716 -6.81 26.49 10.50
N PHE A 717 -7.22 26.09 9.31
CA PHE A 717 -8.45 25.32 9.07
C PHE A 717 -8.07 23.93 8.57
N ILE A 718 -8.72 22.88 9.08
CA ILE A 718 -8.59 21.50 8.62
C ILE A 718 -10.00 20.91 8.53
N GLY A 719 -10.45 20.58 7.32
CA GLY A 719 -11.78 20.00 7.12
C GLY A 719 -12.28 20.16 5.70
N GLN A 720 -13.59 20.05 5.53
CA GLN A 720 -14.26 20.06 4.22
C GLN A 720 -14.69 21.48 3.83
N PRO A 721 -14.13 22.06 2.77
CA PRO A 721 -14.49 23.42 2.34
C PRO A 721 -15.95 23.54 1.86
N VAL A 722 -16.50 22.45 1.32
CA VAL A 722 -17.88 22.35 0.84
C VAL A 722 -18.49 21.08 1.40
N THR A 723 -19.66 21.19 2.01
CA THR A 723 -20.45 20.06 2.54
C THR A 723 -21.82 20.00 1.86
N ALA A 724 -22.53 18.89 2.05
CA ALA A 724 -23.87 18.68 1.54
C ALA A 724 -24.79 18.05 2.60
N ASP A 725 -26.10 18.28 2.49
CA ASP A 725 -27.09 17.60 3.33
C ASP A 725 -27.33 16.12 2.94
N ASN A 726 -26.77 15.67 1.80
CA ASN A 726 -26.79 14.27 1.38
C ASN A 726 -25.36 13.67 1.37
N PRO A 727 -25.06 12.72 2.27
CA PRO A 727 -23.71 12.15 2.40
C PRO A 727 -23.31 11.22 1.25
N ASN A 728 -24.25 10.84 0.37
CA ASN A 728 -23.99 9.87 -0.68
C ASN A 728 -23.32 10.45 -1.94
N LEU A 729 -23.23 11.79 -2.03
CA LEU A 729 -22.57 12.48 -3.13
C LEU A 729 -21.05 12.48 -2.95
N PHE A 730 -20.33 12.43 -4.06
CA PHE A 730 -18.92 12.80 -4.09
C PHE A 730 -18.79 14.30 -4.33
N ILE A 731 -17.91 14.97 -3.58
CA ILE A 731 -17.64 16.41 -3.71
C ILE A 731 -16.14 16.57 -3.89
N GLN A 732 -15.70 16.87 -5.12
CA GLN A 732 -14.30 17.13 -5.42
C GLN A 732 -14.09 18.64 -5.58
N LEU A 733 -13.20 19.20 -4.77
CA LEU A 733 -12.75 20.59 -4.90
C LEU A 733 -11.28 20.59 -5.32
N THR A 734 -10.98 21.22 -6.45
CA THR A 734 -9.63 21.22 -7.04
C THR A 734 -9.15 22.65 -7.24
N GLN A 735 -7.94 22.96 -6.76
CA GLN A 735 -7.33 24.28 -6.91
C GLN A 735 -6.74 24.41 -8.32
N SER A 736 -7.22 25.37 -9.11
CA SER A 736 -6.80 25.58 -10.51
C SER A 736 -6.04 26.89 -10.73
N GLY A 737 -5.79 27.64 -9.66
CA GLY A 737 -5.07 28.91 -9.63
C GLY A 737 -4.89 29.40 -8.20
N GLU A 738 -4.18 30.52 -8.00
CA GLU A 738 -3.95 31.07 -6.65
C GLU A 738 -5.24 31.26 -5.84
N MET A 739 -6.32 31.71 -6.50
CA MET A 739 -7.65 31.90 -5.90
C MET A 739 -8.79 31.29 -6.75
N ALA A 740 -8.44 30.48 -7.75
CA ALA A 740 -9.39 29.87 -8.69
C ALA A 740 -9.58 28.38 -8.37
N TRP A 741 -10.82 27.93 -8.40
CA TRP A 741 -11.17 26.57 -7.98
C TRP A 741 -12.20 25.94 -8.92
N SER A 742 -12.16 24.62 -9.08
CA SER A 742 -13.20 23.82 -9.72
C SER A 742 -13.89 22.96 -8.68
N LEU A 743 -15.22 22.87 -8.76
CA LEU A 743 -16.05 22.04 -7.90
C LEU A 743 -16.84 21.04 -8.75
N GLU A 744 -16.64 19.75 -8.50
CA GLU A 744 -17.48 18.66 -9.00
C GLU A 744 -18.39 18.16 -7.86
N VAL A 745 -19.69 18.00 -8.15
CA VAL A 745 -20.63 17.25 -7.31
C VAL A 745 -21.17 16.09 -8.11
N HIS A 746 -20.81 14.87 -7.72
CA HIS A 746 -21.12 13.65 -8.45
C HIS A 746 -22.10 12.75 -7.69
N ASN A 747 -23.12 12.29 -8.41
CA ASN A 747 -24.11 11.33 -7.92
C ASN A 747 -23.84 9.94 -8.49
N PRO A 748 -23.33 9.00 -7.68
CA PRO A 748 -23.03 7.63 -8.13
C PRO A 748 -24.26 6.71 -8.15
N THR A 749 -25.42 7.19 -7.70
CA THR A 749 -26.61 6.35 -7.47
C THR A 749 -27.50 6.20 -8.71
N ASP A 750 -28.51 5.34 -8.62
CA ASP A 750 -29.48 5.07 -9.69
C ASP A 750 -30.65 6.08 -9.75
N ALA A 751 -30.73 7.01 -8.79
CA ALA A 751 -31.81 8.00 -8.71
C ALA A 751 -31.23 9.42 -8.66
N PRO A 752 -31.94 10.44 -9.18
CA PRO A 752 -31.53 11.82 -9.01
C PRO A 752 -31.48 12.17 -7.51
N ILE A 753 -30.45 12.94 -7.12
CA ILE A 753 -30.31 13.47 -5.76
C ILE A 753 -30.50 14.98 -5.81
N THR A 754 -31.44 15.50 -5.03
CA THR A 754 -31.53 16.93 -4.72
C THR A 754 -30.84 17.18 -3.38
N THR A 755 -29.90 18.12 -3.34
CA THR A 755 -29.10 18.45 -2.16
C THR A 755 -28.92 19.95 -2.01
N ARG A 756 -28.59 20.42 -0.80
CA ARG A 756 -28.08 21.77 -0.56
C ARG A 756 -26.60 21.70 -0.20
N LEU A 757 -25.78 22.36 -1.02
CA LEU A 757 -24.37 22.58 -0.72
C LEU A 757 -24.23 23.69 0.33
N ARG A 758 -23.18 23.63 1.14
CA ARG A 758 -22.81 24.68 2.08
C ARG A 758 -21.31 24.92 2.01
N VAL A 759 -20.91 26.19 1.91
CA VAL A 759 -19.51 26.58 2.06
C VAL A 759 -19.18 26.65 3.54
N ASN A 760 -18.01 26.13 3.90
CA ASN A 760 -17.48 26.31 5.23
C ASN A 760 -16.96 27.76 5.39
N PRO A 761 -17.54 28.58 6.28
CA PRO A 761 -17.16 29.98 6.43
C PRO A 761 -15.73 30.16 6.97
N ARG A 762 -15.13 29.09 7.52
CA ARG A 762 -13.75 29.09 8.03
C ARG A 762 -12.71 28.84 6.95
N PHE A 763 -13.12 28.41 5.75
CA PHE A 763 -12.26 28.29 4.58
C PHE A 763 -12.33 29.57 3.74
N GLU A 764 -11.42 30.51 4.02
CA GLU A 764 -11.41 31.84 3.39
C GLU A 764 -11.44 31.85 1.86
N PRO A 765 -10.79 30.91 1.14
CA PRO A 765 -10.80 30.93 -0.33
C PRO A 765 -12.19 30.81 -0.97
N LEU A 766 -13.18 30.26 -0.25
CA LEU A 766 -14.55 30.08 -0.77
C LEU A 766 -15.63 30.88 -0.04
N LYS A 767 -15.34 31.48 1.13
CA LYS A 767 -16.37 32.01 2.06
C LYS A 767 -17.38 32.98 1.41
N ASP A 768 -16.94 33.76 0.41
CA ASP A 768 -17.76 34.78 -0.26
C ASP A 768 -18.26 34.34 -1.66
N LYS A 769 -17.99 33.08 -2.05
CA LYS A 769 -18.37 32.54 -3.36
C LYS A 769 -19.81 32.02 -3.33
N PRO A 770 -20.59 32.19 -4.42
CA PRO A 770 -22.01 31.83 -4.47
C PRO A 770 -22.21 30.31 -4.67
N VAL A 771 -21.77 29.50 -3.70
CA VAL A 771 -22.01 28.06 -3.65
C VAL A 771 -23.13 27.78 -2.65
N GLY A 772 -24.12 26.97 -3.06
CA GLY A 772 -25.19 26.53 -2.15
C GLY A 772 -26.35 27.51 -1.95
N THR A 773 -26.47 28.55 -2.77
CA THR A 773 -27.58 29.52 -2.69
C THR A 773 -28.94 28.90 -3.02
N GLU A 774 -28.96 27.86 -3.87
CA GLU A 774 -30.16 27.13 -4.30
C GLU A 774 -29.94 25.61 -4.21
N PRO A 775 -31.01 24.81 -4.05
CA PRO A 775 -30.92 23.35 -4.18
C PRO A 775 -30.30 22.94 -5.51
N LEU A 776 -29.37 21.99 -5.46
CA LEU A 776 -28.75 21.36 -6.63
C LEU A 776 -29.38 19.99 -6.83
N THR A 777 -29.94 19.75 -8.02
CA THR A 777 -30.36 18.39 -8.42
C THR A 777 -29.30 17.81 -9.35
N VAL A 778 -28.72 16.68 -8.95
CA VAL A 778 -27.72 15.94 -9.72
C VAL A 778 -28.37 14.65 -10.22
N PRO A 779 -28.55 14.46 -11.54
CA PRO A 779 -29.11 13.22 -12.09
C PRO A 779 -28.33 11.97 -11.68
N ALA A 780 -28.98 10.81 -11.75
CA ALA A 780 -28.35 9.52 -11.51
C ALA A 780 -27.11 9.32 -12.39
N GLY A 781 -26.01 8.82 -11.81
CA GLY A 781 -24.76 8.56 -12.51
C GLY A 781 -24.21 9.76 -13.29
N SER A 782 -24.23 10.96 -12.71
CA SER A 782 -23.78 12.18 -13.39
C SER A 782 -23.13 13.18 -12.44
N SER A 783 -22.44 14.17 -13.00
CA SER A 783 -21.77 15.23 -12.23
C SER A 783 -22.31 16.61 -12.61
N ALA A 784 -22.40 17.50 -11.63
CA ALA A 784 -22.56 18.94 -11.82
C ALA A 784 -21.24 19.65 -11.53
N TYR A 785 -20.84 20.59 -12.39
CA TYR A 785 -19.57 21.31 -12.29
C TYR A 785 -19.78 22.80 -12.05
N ARG A 786 -18.90 23.43 -11.25
CA ARG A 786 -18.83 24.88 -11.07
C ARG A 786 -17.37 25.34 -11.11
N VAL A 787 -17.13 26.48 -11.78
CA VAL A 787 -15.88 27.23 -11.66
C VAL A 787 -16.11 28.32 -10.63
N LEU A 788 -15.23 28.42 -9.65
CA LEU A 788 -15.37 29.25 -8.46
C LEU A 788 -14.25 30.29 -8.39
#